data_AF-A0A101CL50-F1
#
_entry.id   AF-A0A101CL50-F1
#
_cell.length_a   1.000
_cell.length_b   1.000
_cell.length_c   1.000
_cell.angle_alpha   90.00
_cell.angle_beta   90.00
_cell.angle_gamma   90.00
#
_symmetry.space_group_name_H-M   'P 1'
#
loop_
_entity.id
_entity.type
_entity.pdbx_description
1 polymer ?
#
loop_
_entity_poly.entity_id
_entity_poly.type
_entity_poly.pdbx_seq_one_letter_code
_entity_poly.pdbx_strand_id
1 'polypeptide(L)'
;MAVIRLPLDVHRLEDLHRAENLYSAMWSIKRVLQRDARDAVDAYWAGDVRRETDAKAWRQALGLSREGMERRGYRHMERSKHLGHHVTKALVMHQADSVWEGVVRHLFPDATGRKFGRPKTGTWWDYTRIPGRARSHTTARKWETFRLHGTLAGHLAVYRHRSLGVEGMTPEQAIMLPPGTSVLEQPRRLPVPARPAGRVPTGEVTAKGTAETRAATWWDHTGPLAVVFTGGADSQRGDLILPVRLPSGAGRWPRLVHFLNNPDTWHKVDLVRHRDTAAPGGWAYEAHLMVLTGGYASPGTRARRKAAAELGRVGGIDGNVSNLSVVSFPDTLDPADGEIQATRAELTDTERAALEKARRKERGRKRALDRSRRATNQSQYGPSKRQQARAERRQQAGLPARHVQVPGGARAANTAGVPKQAYRRDDLSAGYRLNRARLAEAAATEAAARDHRARRIAERIITDHGANLVVEDCDIRTWYRLWGKALQATTPGRLTAAVGRECEKAGGRMLRASTFTTKLSQTCLCGAEVKKTLADRVHRCTSCGLVADRDMVSGALAAHVRFSNPDDPSTAGLDTVQARMTQILFAEGLQEALSSQPQRGARPRRGRTHAAAQRPGIPRPRASARPNTTDRNRPTPNETRPARERHKGHVGTAAPVGNAPPRGDTPEQELVGRHPITG
;
A
#
# COMPACT_ATOMS: atom_id res chain seq x y z
N MET A 1 12.90 6.04 12.08
CA MET A 1 12.51 4.61 12.16
C MET A 1 12.32 4.04 10.76
N ALA A 2 12.73 2.80 10.54
CA ALA A 2 12.59 2.10 9.26
C ALA A 2 12.28 0.61 9.48
N VAL A 3 11.87 -0.10 8.44
CA VAL A 3 11.53 -1.53 8.51
C VAL A 3 12.30 -2.35 7.48
N ILE A 4 12.88 -3.46 7.91
CA ILE A 4 13.39 -4.53 7.04
C ILE A 4 12.46 -5.75 7.12
N ARG A 5 12.15 -6.33 5.95
CA ARG A 5 11.43 -7.60 5.84
C ARG A 5 12.45 -8.72 5.82
N LEU A 6 12.33 -9.66 6.76
CA LEU A 6 13.21 -10.80 6.94
C LEU A 6 12.40 -12.08 6.68
N PRO A 7 12.58 -12.74 5.53
CA PRO A 7 11.96 -14.04 5.28
C PRO A 7 12.28 -15.05 6.38
N LEU A 8 11.29 -15.85 6.78
CA LEU A 8 11.45 -16.90 7.79
C LEU A 8 11.34 -18.27 7.12
N ASP A 9 12.26 -19.18 7.47
CA ASP A 9 12.24 -20.54 6.98
C ASP A 9 11.38 -21.44 7.90
N VAL A 10 10.13 -21.67 7.51
CA VAL A 10 9.17 -22.46 8.27
C VAL A 10 8.81 -23.71 7.47
N HIS A 11 9.69 -24.71 7.50
CA HIS A 11 9.53 -25.94 6.72
C HIS A 11 9.22 -27.18 7.58
N ARG A 12 9.55 -27.17 8.88
CA ARG A 12 9.21 -28.24 9.82
C ARG A 12 7.72 -28.22 10.10
N LEU A 13 7.07 -29.39 10.01
CA LEU A 13 5.63 -29.52 10.17
C LEU A 13 5.14 -29.03 11.55
N GLU A 14 5.92 -29.29 12.59
CA GLU A 14 5.62 -28.84 13.95
C GLU A 14 5.60 -27.30 14.05
N ASP A 15 6.64 -26.62 13.55
CA ASP A 15 6.74 -25.16 13.59
C ASP A 15 5.66 -24.51 12.73
N LEU A 16 5.30 -25.11 11.58
CA LEU A 16 4.18 -24.69 10.76
C LEU A 16 2.86 -24.75 11.53
N HIS A 17 2.57 -25.86 12.22
CA HIS A 17 1.37 -26.00 13.03
C HIS A 17 1.34 -25.00 14.19
N ARG A 18 2.48 -24.77 14.84
CA ARG A 18 2.60 -23.79 15.94
C ARG A 18 2.38 -22.36 15.44
N ALA A 19 2.93 -21.99 14.29
CA ALA A 19 2.71 -20.69 13.67
C ALA A 19 1.23 -20.50 13.26
N GLU A 20 0.60 -21.48 12.62
CA GLU A 20 -0.82 -21.42 12.27
C GLU A 20 -1.73 -21.31 13.50
N ASN A 21 -1.45 -22.08 14.56
CA ASN A 21 -2.20 -22.00 15.81
C ASN A 21 -2.06 -20.63 16.48
N LEU A 22 -0.85 -20.06 16.48
CA LEU A 22 -0.61 -18.69 16.95
C LEU A 22 -1.43 -17.66 16.16
N TYR A 23 -1.43 -17.74 14.82
CA TYR A 23 -2.27 -16.86 13.99
C TYR A 23 -3.77 -17.07 14.29
N SER A 24 -4.22 -18.31 14.41
CA SER A 24 -5.62 -18.67 14.66
C SER A 24 -6.11 -18.13 16.00
N ALA A 25 -5.30 -18.28 17.05
CA ALA A 25 -5.56 -17.75 18.37
C ALA A 25 -5.63 -16.22 18.35
N MET A 26 -4.63 -15.56 17.75
CA MET A 26 -4.61 -14.11 17.64
C MET A 26 -5.74 -13.54 16.78
N TRP A 27 -6.15 -14.24 15.73
CA TRP A 27 -7.33 -13.88 14.94
C TRP A 27 -8.62 -13.98 15.75
N SER A 28 -8.77 -15.03 16.56
CA SER A 28 -9.93 -15.21 17.43
C SER A 28 -10.08 -14.04 18.41
N ILE A 29 -8.97 -13.62 19.02
CA ILE A 29 -8.88 -12.43 19.88
C ILE A 29 -9.21 -11.16 19.12
N LYS A 30 -8.58 -10.92 17.96
CA LYS A 30 -8.85 -9.72 17.15
C LYS A 30 -10.32 -9.64 16.74
N ARG A 31 -10.90 -10.75 16.30
CA ARG A 31 -12.27 -10.82 15.80
C ARG A 31 -13.28 -10.49 16.89
N VAL A 32 -13.10 -11.02 18.10
CA VAL A 32 -13.99 -10.71 19.22
C VAL A 32 -13.81 -9.26 19.68
N LEU A 33 -12.56 -8.77 19.78
CA LEU A 33 -12.28 -7.37 20.08
C LEU A 33 -12.90 -6.40 19.07
N GLN A 34 -12.85 -6.73 17.78
CA GLN A 34 -13.48 -5.91 16.73
C GLN A 34 -15.01 -5.87 16.83
N ARG A 35 -15.64 -6.93 17.35
CA ARG A 35 -17.09 -6.94 17.61
C ARG A 35 -17.42 -6.08 18.82
N ASP A 36 -16.75 -6.31 19.94
CA ASP A 36 -16.89 -5.52 21.16
C ASP A 36 -16.67 -4.02 20.92
N ALA A 37 -15.64 -3.68 20.13
CA ALA A 37 -15.33 -2.31 19.75
C ALA A 37 -16.43 -1.69 18.88
N ARG A 38 -16.99 -2.48 17.95
CA ARG A 38 -18.08 -2.04 17.09
C ARG A 38 -19.35 -1.78 17.90
N ASP A 39 -19.72 -2.70 18.78
CA ASP A 39 -20.91 -2.58 19.63
C ASP A 39 -20.79 -1.36 20.56
N ALA A 40 -19.60 -1.14 21.13
CA ALA A 40 -19.32 0.06 21.94
C ALA A 40 -19.39 1.37 21.13
N VAL A 41 -18.86 1.38 19.91
CA VAL A 41 -18.97 2.53 18.99
C VAL A 41 -20.44 2.80 18.62
N ASP A 42 -21.24 1.77 18.38
CA ASP A 42 -22.66 1.93 18.08
C ASP A 42 -23.41 2.52 19.27
N ALA A 43 -23.16 2.02 20.48
CA ALA A 43 -23.71 2.57 21.70
C ALA A 43 -23.30 4.03 21.92
N TYR A 44 -22.05 4.37 21.60
CA TYR A 44 -21.58 5.75 21.66
C TYR A 44 -22.39 6.66 20.74
N TRP A 45 -22.62 6.25 19.48
CA TRP A 45 -23.40 7.02 18.51
C TRP A 45 -24.93 6.97 18.73
N ALA A 46 -25.44 5.96 19.43
CA ALA A 46 -26.84 5.91 19.82
C ALA A 46 -27.17 6.81 21.03
N GLY A 47 -26.22 7.05 21.94
CA GLY A 47 -26.41 7.91 23.12
C GLY A 47 -26.20 9.40 22.83
N ASP A 48 -27.05 10.00 22.01
CA ASP A 48 -27.05 11.43 21.66
C ASP A 48 -27.05 12.36 22.88
N VAL A 49 -28.02 12.22 23.78
CA VAL A 49 -28.14 13.05 24.99
C VAL A 49 -26.85 12.98 25.83
N ARG A 50 -26.32 11.77 26.04
CA ARG A 50 -25.08 11.58 26.83
C ARG A 50 -23.85 12.18 26.16
N ARG A 51 -23.78 12.19 24.83
CA ARG A 51 -22.68 12.85 24.10
C ARG A 51 -22.76 14.37 24.21
N GLU A 52 -23.96 14.93 24.17
CA GLU A 52 -24.18 16.36 24.33
C GLU A 52 -23.84 16.83 25.75
N THR A 53 -24.16 16.01 26.77
CA THR A 53 -23.78 16.31 28.15
C THR A 53 -22.28 16.16 28.40
N ASP A 54 -21.70 14.99 28.13
CA ASP A 54 -20.26 14.74 28.28
C ASP A 54 -19.82 13.54 27.41
N ALA A 55 -19.41 13.85 26.18
CA ALA A 55 -18.88 12.88 25.24
C ALA A 55 -17.64 12.12 25.78
N LYS A 56 -16.81 12.73 26.62
CA LYS A 56 -15.61 12.10 27.16
C LYS A 56 -15.98 11.06 28.22
N ALA A 57 -16.82 11.43 29.19
CA ALA A 57 -17.30 10.50 30.22
C ALA A 57 -18.11 9.36 29.60
N TRP A 58 -18.99 9.65 28.62
CA TRP A 58 -19.76 8.60 27.96
C TRP A 58 -18.87 7.59 27.22
N ARG A 59 -17.86 8.09 26.51
CA ARG A 59 -16.86 7.25 25.83
C ARG A 59 -16.08 6.38 26.84
N GLN A 60 -15.68 6.94 27.98
CA GLN A 60 -14.98 6.20 29.04
C GLN A 60 -15.86 5.12 29.67
N ALA A 61 -17.14 5.41 29.94
CA ALA A 61 -18.12 4.45 30.46
C ALA A 61 -18.33 3.25 29.51
N LEU A 62 -18.26 3.49 28.20
CA LEU A 62 -18.29 2.44 27.18
C LEU A 62 -16.96 1.68 27.02
N GLY A 63 -15.92 2.04 27.76
CA GLY A 63 -14.58 1.46 27.63
C GLY A 63 -13.93 1.73 26.28
N LEU A 64 -14.33 2.81 25.59
CA LEU A 64 -13.70 3.28 24.35
C LEU A 64 -12.44 4.08 24.69
N SER A 65 -11.44 3.36 25.18
CA SER A 65 -10.08 3.83 25.42
C SER A 65 -9.08 2.73 25.07
N ARG A 66 -7.79 3.07 25.01
CA ARG A 66 -6.71 2.11 24.81
C ARG A 66 -6.74 1.00 25.87
N GLU A 67 -6.67 1.39 27.14
CA GLU A 67 -6.75 0.49 28.30
C GLU A 67 -8.06 -0.31 28.33
N GLY A 68 -9.18 0.31 27.93
CA GLY A 68 -10.46 -0.37 27.84
C GLY A 68 -10.43 -1.55 26.85
N MET A 69 -9.80 -1.36 25.70
CA MET A 69 -9.61 -2.43 24.71
C MET A 69 -8.63 -3.50 25.20
N GLU A 70 -7.53 -3.11 25.86
CA GLU A 70 -6.56 -4.05 26.43
C GLU A 70 -7.21 -4.94 27.50
N ARG A 71 -7.98 -4.36 28.44
CA ARG A 71 -8.73 -5.11 29.46
C ARG A 71 -9.71 -6.10 28.85
N ARG A 72 -10.41 -5.72 27.77
CA ARG A 72 -11.28 -6.65 27.02
C ARG A 72 -10.47 -7.80 26.41
N GLY A 73 -9.31 -7.49 25.84
CA GLY A 73 -8.42 -8.48 25.26
C GLY A 73 -7.98 -9.52 26.28
N TYR A 74 -7.48 -9.08 27.44
CA TYR A 74 -7.08 -9.98 28.53
C TYR A 74 -8.23 -10.85 29.00
N ARG A 75 -9.41 -10.26 29.21
CA ARG A 75 -10.61 -10.99 29.61
C ARG A 75 -10.95 -12.11 28.60
N HIS A 76 -10.86 -11.84 27.30
CA HIS A 76 -11.12 -12.86 26.26
C HIS A 76 -10.09 -13.99 26.28
N MET A 77 -8.81 -13.66 26.46
CA MET A 77 -7.73 -14.63 26.57
C MET A 77 -7.92 -15.52 27.81
N GLU A 78 -8.11 -14.93 28.98
CA GLU A 78 -8.23 -15.62 30.27
C GLU A 78 -9.47 -16.52 30.33
N ARG A 79 -10.61 -16.05 29.82
CA ARG A 79 -11.84 -16.86 29.76
C ARG A 79 -11.74 -18.06 28.83
N SER A 80 -10.97 -17.94 27.75
CA SER A 80 -10.86 -19.00 26.76
C SER A 80 -9.97 -20.16 27.23
N LYS A 81 -9.01 -19.89 28.13
CA LYS A 81 -7.96 -20.81 28.64
C LYS A 81 -7.06 -21.41 27.54
N HIS A 82 -7.62 -22.12 26.56
CA HIS A 82 -6.90 -22.74 25.45
C HIS A 82 -6.09 -21.75 24.59
N LEU A 83 -6.50 -20.48 24.52
CA LEU A 83 -5.74 -19.45 23.81
C LEU A 83 -4.40 -19.14 24.50
N GLY A 84 -4.33 -19.27 25.83
CA GLY A 84 -3.11 -19.06 26.63
C GLY A 84 -1.97 -20.02 26.27
N HIS A 85 -2.28 -21.17 25.66
CA HIS A 85 -1.26 -22.10 25.13
C HIS A 85 -0.53 -21.55 23.90
N HIS A 86 -1.10 -20.55 23.21
CA HIS A 86 -0.60 -20.08 21.93
C HIS A 86 -0.15 -18.61 21.96
N VAL A 87 -0.72 -17.77 22.84
CA VAL A 87 -0.48 -16.32 22.85
C VAL A 87 -0.02 -15.84 24.23
N THR A 88 0.66 -14.70 24.28
CA THR A 88 1.03 -14.01 25.53
C THR A 88 0.10 -12.82 25.79
N LYS A 89 -0.01 -12.38 27.05
CA LYS A 89 -0.69 -11.11 27.42
C LYS A 89 -0.15 -9.95 26.57
N ALA A 90 1.17 -9.84 26.39
CA ALA A 90 1.78 -8.78 25.58
C ALA A 90 1.28 -8.77 24.11
N LEU A 91 1.13 -9.94 23.47
CA LEU A 91 0.57 -10.01 22.12
C LEU A 91 -0.91 -9.58 22.09
N VAL A 92 -1.69 -9.99 23.08
CA VAL A 92 -3.11 -9.61 23.21
C VAL A 92 -3.28 -8.10 23.36
N MET A 93 -2.45 -7.48 24.20
CA MET A 93 -2.40 -6.03 24.41
C MET A 93 -2.15 -5.29 23.09
N HIS A 94 -1.12 -5.67 22.34
CA HIS A 94 -0.83 -5.02 21.04
C HIS A 94 -1.86 -5.30 19.97
N GLN A 95 -2.53 -6.44 20.04
CA GLN A 95 -3.66 -6.69 19.17
C GLN A 95 -4.86 -5.80 19.52
N ALA A 96 -5.09 -5.51 20.80
CA ALA A 96 -6.10 -4.56 21.26
C ALA A 96 -5.76 -3.12 20.84
N ASP A 97 -4.50 -2.69 20.98
CA ASP A 97 -4.01 -1.42 20.45
C ASP A 97 -4.31 -1.25 18.96
N SER A 98 -4.01 -2.27 18.16
CA SER A 98 -4.29 -2.25 16.71
C SER A 98 -5.79 -2.13 16.40
N VAL A 99 -6.68 -2.65 17.25
CA VAL A 99 -8.13 -2.46 17.11
C VAL A 99 -8.52 -1.04 17.54
N TRP A 100 -7.94 -0.56 18.64
CA TRP A 100 -8.16 0.79 19.17
C TRP A 100 -7.77 1.88 18.17
N GLU A 101 -6.64 1.76 17.47
CA GLU A 101 -6.25 2.69 16.39
C GLU A 101 -7.35 2.85 15.32
N GLY A 102 -8.03 1.75 14.97
CA GLY A 102 -9.16 1.77 14.04
C GLY A 102 -10.38 2.50 14.59
N VAL A 103 -10.63 2.39 15.91
CA VAL A 103 -11.69 3.10 16.62
C VAL A 103 -11.39 4.59 16.72
N VAL A 104 -10.16 4.97 17.08
CA VAL A 104 -9.71 6.37 17.16
C VAL A 104 -9.96 7.09 15.85
N ARG A 105 -9.55 6.50 14.72
CA ARG A 105 -9.77 7.08 13.39
C ARG A 105 -11.23 7.27 13.04
N HIS A 106 -12.13 6.50 13.64
CA HIS A 106 -13.56 6.64 13.42
C HIS A 106 -14.18 7.71 14.32
N LEU A 107 -13.73 7.81 15.58
CA LEU A 107 -14.27 8.75 16.54
C LEU A 107 -13.80 10.19 16.26
N PHE A 108 -12.53 10.34 15.89
CA PHE A 108 -11.85 11.63 15.74
C PHE A 108 -11.49 11.91 14.28
N PRO A 109 -11.63 13.18 13.83
CA PRO A 109 -11.17 13.57 12.50
C PRO A 109 -9.64 13.47 12.40
N ASP A 110 -9.14 13.18 11.20
CA ASP A 110 -7.73 13.36 10.87
C ASP A 110 -7.40 14.85 10.66
N ALA A 111 -6.13 15.14 10.32
CA ALA A 111 -5.68 16.51 10.03
C ALA A 111 -6.44 17.20 8.89
N THR A 112 -7.17 16.44 8.06
CA THR A 112 -8.02 16.97 6.98
C THR A 112 -9.48 17.17 7.42
N GLY A 113 -9.78 17.05 8.71
CA GLY A 113 -11.13 17.13 9.26
C GLY A 113 -11.97 15.89 9.00
N ARG A 114 -11.41 14.80 8.45
CA ARG A 114 -12.18 13.63 7.99
C ARG A 114 -12.09 12.47 8.97
N LYS A 115 -13.22 11.83 9.23
CA LYS A 115 -13.30 10.60 10.04
C LYS A 115 -13.28 9.36 9.14
N PHE A 116 -12.72 8.28 9.65
CA PHE A 116 -12.85 6.97 9.02
C PHE A 116 -14.26 6.42 9.24
N GLY A 117 -14.69 5.55 8.32
CA GLY A 117 -15.96 4.84 8.46
C GLY A 117 -15.97 3.92 9.68
N ARG A 118 -17.18 3.55 10.10
CA ARG A 118 -17.44 2.64 11.23
C ARG A 118 -16.51 1.42 11.22
N PRO A 119 -15.93 1.01 12.38
CA PRO A 119 -15.05 -0.14 12.47
C PRO A 119 -15.68 -1.41 11.89
N LYS A 120 -14.89 -2.16 11.12
CA LYS A 120 -15.32 -3.40 10.45
C LYS A 120 -14.57 -4.59 11.02
N THR A 121 -15.27 -5.71 11.16
CA THR A 121 -14.65 -7.01 11.43
C THR A 121 -13.97 -7.50 10.15
N GLY A 122 -12.70 -7.88 10.22
CA GLY A 122 -11.96 -8.44 9.09
C GLY A 122 -12.36 -9.88 8.76
N THR A 123 -11.55 -10.55 7.93
CA THR A 123 -11.62 -12.00 7.71
C THR A 123 -10.33 -12.68 8.16
N TRP A 124 -10.39 -13.99 8.40
CA TRP A 124 -9.21 -14.83 8.67
C TRP A 124 -8.13 -14.67 7.59
N TRP A 125 -8.56 -14.57 6.34
CA TRP A 125 -7.66 -14.50 5.18
C TRP A 125 -6.97 -13.15 5.04
N ASP A 126 -7.59 -12.08 5.55
CA ASP A 126 -7.00 -10.73 5.60
C ASP A 126 -6.13 -10.53 6.86
N TYR A 127 -6.15 -11.48 7.80
CA TYR A 127 -5.32 -11.45 8.98
C TYR A 127 -3.93 -12.01 8.69
N THR A 128 -3.03 -11.08 8.34
CA THR A 128 -1.69 -11.36 7.83
C THR A 128 -0.56 -10.83 8.71
N ARG A 129 -0.87 -10.13 9.80
CA ARG A 129 0.14 -9.51 10.70
C ARG A 129 -0.28 -9.68 12.15
N ILE A 130 0.64 -10.20 12.96
CA ILE A 130 0.59 -10.17 14.41
C ILE A 130 1.55 -9.07 14.87
N PRO A 131 1.04 -7.97 15.47
CA PRO A 131 1.90 -6.91 15.94
C PRO A 131 2.72 -7.38 17.16
N GLY A 132 4.03 -7.22 17.10
CA GLY A 132 4.90 -7.43 18.26
C GLY A 132 4.94 -6.21 19.20
N ARG A 133 5.66 -6.40 20.30
CA ARG A 133 6.00 -5.36 21.27
C ARG A 133 7.34 -4.70 20.96
N ALA A 134 7.42 -3.41 21.25
CA ALA A 134 8.67 -2.66 21.27
C ALA A 134 9.64 -3.17 22.34
N ARG A 135 10.94 -3.09 22.04
CA ARG A 135 12.06 -3.27 22.97
C ARG A 135 11.99 -2.20 24.03
N SER A 136 12.28 -2.58 25.27
CA SER A 136 12.73 -1.57 26.22
C SER A 136 14.16 -1.17 25.85
N HIS A 137 14.37 0.12 25.58
CA HIS A 137 15.72 0.67 25.44
C HIS A 137 16.26 1.21 26.77
N THR A 138 15.42 1.28 27.82
CA THR A 138 15.81 1.68 29.18
C THR A 138 16.11 0.48 30.07
N THR A 139 15.63 -0.71 29.73
CA THR A 139 15.90 -1.96 30.46
C THR A 139 16.65 -2.92 29.56
N ALA A 140 17.87 -3.29 29.95
CA ALA A 140 18.65 -4.27 29.23
C ALA A 140 17.88 -5.61 29.11
N ARG A 141 18.06 -6.30 27.96
CA ARG A 141 17.51 -7.65 27.73
C ARG A 141 15.99 -7.78 27.92
N LYS A 142 15.22 -6.70 27.70
CA LYS A 142 13.75 -6.70 27.81
C LYS A 142 13.06 -6.56 26.45
N TRP A 143 12.66 -7.70 25.90
CA TRP A 143 11.72 -7.82 24.79
C TRP A 143 10.58 -8.76 25.19
N GLU A 144 9.31 -8.46 24.95
CA GLU A 144 8.20 -9.25 25.55
C GLU A 144 7.44 -10.14 24.54
N THR A 145 7.79 -10.12 23.25
CA THR A 145 7.07 -10.88 22.20
C THR A 145 8.04 -11.58 21.23
N PHE A 146 7.97 -11.32 19.93
CA PHE A 146 8.90 -11.82 18.92
C PHE A 146 10.27 -11.16 19.07
N ARG A 147 11.32 -11.96 19.16
CA ARG A 147 12.70 -11.50 19.37
C ARG A 147 13.60 -11.96 18.25
N LEU A 148 14.36 -11.04 17.65
CA LEU A 148 15.46 -11.42 16.76
C LEU A 148 16.72 -11.69 17.59
N HIS A 149 17.20 -12.93 17.58
CA HIS A 149 18.45 -13.33 18.21
C HIS A 149 19.50 -13.68 17.16
N GLY A 150 20.77 -13.76 17.56
CA GLY A 150 21.91 -13.99 16.67
C GLY A 150 22.55 -12.69 16.21
N THR A 151 23.59 -12.80 15.40
CA THR A 151 24.30 -11.65 14.84
C THR A 151 24.45 -11.79 13.32
N LEU A 152 24.64 -10.65 12.63
CA LEU A 152 24.94 -10.68 11.20
C LEU A 152 26.29 -11.38 10.94
N ALA A 153 27.28 -11.19 11.82
CA ALA A 153 28.58 -11.86 11.75
C ALA A 153 28.44 -13.38 11.92
N GLY A 154 27.69 -13.86 12.91
CA GLY A 154 27.44 -15.29 13.10
C GLY A 154 26.62 -15.90 11.96
N HIS A 155 25.68 -15.15 11.39
CA HIS A 155 24.97 -15.59 10.18
C HIS A 155 25.90 -15.69 8.97
N LEU A 156 26.81 -14.72 8.79
CA LEU A 156 27.83 -14.75 7.76
C LEU A 156 28.78 -15.94 7.96
N ALA A 157 29.28 -16.16 9.18
CA ALA A 157 30.21 -17.26 9.48
C ALA A 157 29.65 -18.63 9.08
N VAL A 158 28.36 -18.87 9.32
CA VAL A 158 27.71 -20.16 9.02
C VAL A 158 27.32 -20.30 7.54
N TYR A 159 26.82 -19.23 6.91
CA TYR A 159 26.27 -19.30 5.55
C TYR A 159 27.09 -18.52 4.52
N ARG A 160 28.38 -18.29 4.78
CA ARG A 160 29.30 -17.63 3.86
C ARG A 160 29.31 -18.37 2.52
N HIS A 161 29.33 -17.62 1.42
CA HIS A 161 29.53 -18.23 0.12
C HIS A 161 30.90 -18.89 0.02
N ARG A 162 30.97 -20.14 -0.46
CA ARG A 162 32.21 -20.95 -0.46
C ARG A 162 33.38 -20.29 -1.19
N SER A 163 33.10 -19.48 -2.21
CA SER A 163 34.14 -18.78 -3.00
C SER A 163 34.89 -17.70 -2.22
N LEU A 164 34.44 -17.29 -1.02
CA LEU A 164 35.01 -16.15 -0.32
C LEU A 164 36.30 -16.45 0.45
N GLY A 165 36.76 -17.72 0.55
CA GLY A 165 38.09 -18.15 1.03
C GLY A 165 38.50 -17.81 2.48
N VAL A 166 38.13 -16.64 2.99
CA VAL A 166 38.54 -16.04 4.26
C VAL A 166 37.64 -16.49 5.42
N GLU A 167 38.19 -17.28 6.34
CA GLU A 167 37.60 -17.48 7.66
C GLU A 167 37.67 -16.18 8.48
N GLY A 168 36.65 -15.88 9.28
CA GLY A 168 36.62 -14.67 10.12
C GLY A 168 36.27 -13.36 9.39
N MET A 169 35.83 -13.40 8.13
CA MET A 169 35.36 -12.20 7.41
C MET A 169 34.24 -11.48 8.18
N THR A 170 34.43 -10.18 8.44
CA THR A 170 33.42 -9.36 9.11
C THR A 170 32.33 -8.87 8.14
N PRO A 171 31.12 -8.53 8.63
CA PRO A 171 30.08 -7.96 7.79
C PRO A 171 30.50 -6.67 7.05
N GLU A 172 31.35 -5.83 7.66
CA GLU A 172 31.87 -4.61 7.06
C GLU A 172 32.87 -4.91 5.95
N GLN A 173 33.80 -5.85 6.15
CA GLN A 173 34.73 -6.28 5.11
C GLN A 173 33.98 -6.80 3.88
N ALA A 174 32.87 -7.53 4.08
CA ALA A 174 32.04 -8.01 2.99
C ALA A 174 31.34 -6.90 2.18
N ILE A 175 31.25 -5.66 2.69
CA ILE A 175 30.78 -4.50 1.89
C ILE A 175 31.78 -4.13 0.80
N MET A 176 33.08 -4.29 1.07
CA MET A 176 34.16 -3.89 0.17
C MET A 176 34.36 -4.84 -1.01
N LEU A 177 33.63 -5.95 -1.04
CA LEU A 177 33.66 -6.90 -2.15
C LEU A 177 33.12 -6.26 -3.44
N PRO A 178 33.64 -6.66 -4.62
CA PRO A 178 33.15 -6.17 -5.89
C PRO A 178 31.62 -6.31 -6.04
N PRO A 179 30.94 -5.34 -6.69
CA PRO A 179 29.53 -5.47 -6.98
C PRO A 179 29.23 -6.75 -7.75
N GLY A 180 28.21 -7.49 -7.32
CA GLY A 180 27.86 -8.79 -7.94
C GLY A 180 28.39 -10.00 -7.18
N THR A 181 29.37 -9.83 -6.30
CA THR A 181 29.89 -10.92 -5.47
C THR A 181 28.81 -11.49 -4.56
N SER A 182 28.65 -12.81 -4.58
CA SER A 182 27.73 -13.53 -3.69
C SER A 182 28.34 -13.62 -2.30
N VAL A 183 27.67 -13.03 -1.30
CA VAL A 183 28.15 -13.03 0.09
C VAL A 183 27.69 -14.26 0.87
N LEU A 184 26.48 -14.76 0.56
CA LEU A 184 25.85 -15.85 1.29
C LEU A 184 25.49 -17.03 0.37
N GLU A 185 25.67 -18.24 0.87
CA GLU A 185 25.17 -19.50 0.31
C GLU A 185 24.34 -20.22 1.39
N GLN A 186 23.04 -19.91 1.45
CA GLN A 186 22.13 -20.50 2.42
C GLN A 186 21.46 -21.77 1.85
N PRO A 187 21.40 -22.89 2.60
CA PRO A 187 20.73 -24.10 2.14
C PRO A 187 19.24 -23.84 1.88
N ARG A 188 18.59 -24.69 1.08
CA ARG A 188 17.16 -24.55 0.75
C ARG A 188 16.25 -24.60 1.99
N ARG A 189 16.67 -25.33 3.02
CA ARG A 189 16.03 -25.40 4.34
C ARG A 189 17.06 -25.02 5.37
N LEU A 190 16.86 -23.90 6.06
CA LEU A 190 17.77 -23.46 7.12
C LEU A 190 17.64 -24.36 8.35
N PRO A 191 18.75 -24.86 8.91
CA PRO A 191 18.74 -25.51 10.22
C PRO A 191 18.15 -24.58 11.28
N VAL A 192 17.40 -25.15 12.22
CA VAL A 192 16.91 -24.41 13.40
C VAL A 192 18.09 -24.22 14.36
N PRO A 193 18.46 -22.97 14.72
CA PRO A 193 19.52 -22.75 15.69
C PRO A 193 19.19 -23.41 17.02
N ALA A 194 20.18 -24.08 17.61
CA ALA A 194 20.04 -24.66 18.94
C ALA A 194 19.90 -23.54 19.99
N ARG A 195 19.10 -23.80 21.02
CA ARG A 195 19.03 -22.92 22.18
C ARG A 195 20.41 -22.88 22.85
N PRO A 196 20.94 -21.70 23.24
CA PRO A 196 22.19 -21.61 23.96
C PRO A 196 22.17 -22.46 25.23
N ALA A 197 23.26 -23.22 25.45
CA ALA A 197 23.45 -24.11 26.59
C ALA A 197 24.76 -23.78 27.32
N GLY A 198 24.92 -24.30 28.54
CA GLY A 198 26.09 -24.06 29.37
C GLY A 198 25.96 -22.84 30.29
N ARG A 199 27.09 -22.44 30.88
CA ARG A 199 27.18 -21.31 31.81
C ARG A 199 27.99 -20.17 31.22
N VAL A 200 27.50 -18.95 31.42
CA VAL A 200 28.09 -17.70 30.94
C VAL A 200 28.49 -16.86 32.15
N PRO A 201 29.72 -16.32 32.20
CA PRO A 201 30.13 -15.40 33.25
C PRO A 201 29.21 -14.18 33.35
N THR A 202 28.87 -13.74 34.56
CA THR A 202 28.07 -12.52 34.78
C THR A 202 28.93 -11.26 34.74
N GLY A 203 30.25 -11.40 34.88
CA GLY A 203 31.19 -10.30 35.09
C GLY A 203 31.38 -9.94 36.56
N GLU A 204 30.64 -10.58 37.46
CA GLU A 204 30.76 -10.45 38.91
C GLU A 204 31.60 -11.61 39.46
N VAL A 205 32.14 -11.41 40.67
CA VAL A 205 32.96 -12.40 41.36
C VAL A 205 32.23 -12.75 42.65
N THR A 206 32.12 -14.04 42.96
CA THR A 206 31.54 -14.50 44.22
C THR A 206 32.44 -14.10 45.39
N ALA A 207 31.89 -14.17 46.62
CA ALA A 207 32.65 -13.92 47.86
C ALA A 207 33.91 -14.80 48.02
N LYS A 208 34.03 -15.90 47.26
CA LYS A 208 35.19 -16.81 47.25
C LYS A 208 36.19 -16.51 46.14
N GLY A 209 36.07 -15.39 45.43
CA GLY A 209 36.98 -15.01 44.34
C GLY A 209 36.76 -15.76 43.03
N THR A 210 35.71 -16.57 42.91
CA THR A 210 35.38 -17.28 41.65
C THR A 210 34.42 -16.46 40.79
N ALA A 211 34.59 -16.49 39.47
CA ALA A 211 33.69 -15.79 38.55
C ALA A 211 32.26 -16.31 38.71
N GLU A 212 31.32 -15.41 38.98
CA GLU A 212 29.91 -15.74 39.03
C GLU A 212 29.41 -16.06 37.62
N THR A 213 28.56 -17.08 37.52
CA THR A 213 28.06 -17.59 36.25
C THR A 213 26.55 -17.80 36.29
N ARG A 214 25.89 -17.53 35.17
CA ARG A 214 24.47 -17.82 34.96
C ARG A 214 24.28 -18.79 33.80
N ALA A 215 23.10 -19.41 33.73
CA ALA A 215 22.73 -20.20 32.56
C ALA A 215 22.73 -19.34 31.28
N ALA A 216 23.20 -19.92 30.18
CA ALA A 216 23.10 -19.31 28.86
C ALA A 216 21.64 -19.10 28.47
N THR A 217 21.37 -17.98 27.83
CA THR A 217 20.05 -17.60 27.32
C THR A 217 20.16 -17.21 25.85
N TRP A 218 19.04 -16.99 25.19
CA TRP A 218 19.04 -16.44 23.82
C TRP A 218 19.77 -15.11 23.67
N TRP A 219 20.00 -14.35 24.73
CA TRP A 219 20.82 -13.13 24.71
C TRP A 219 22.30 -13.40 24.46
N ASP A 220 22.75 -14.64 24.69
CA ASP A 220 24.12 -15.09 24.49
C ASP A 220 24.31 -15.79 23.12
N HIS A 221 23.23 -15.91 22.34
CA HIS A 221 23.29 -16.49 20.99
C HIS A 221 23.96 -15.54 20.00
N THR A 222 25.19 -15.85 19.59
CA THR A 222 25.94 -15.06 18.60
C THR A 222 25.88 -15.64 17.19
N GLY A 223 25.27 -16.81 17.00
CA GLY A 223 25.20 -17.53 15.73
C GLY A 223 24.19 -16.95 14.73
N PRO A 224 23.65 -17.79 13.82
CA PRO A 224 22.72 -17.35 12.79
C PRO A 224 21.46 -16.69 13.34
N LEU A 225 21.00 -15.66 12.63
CA LEU A 225 19.78 -14.93 12.96
C LEU A 225 18.55 -15.83 13.00
N ALA A 226 17.77 -15.72 14.08
CA ALA A 226 16.51 -16.44 14.28
C ALA A 226 15.50 -15.56 15.01
N VAL A 227 14.22 -15.68 14.64
CA VAL A 227 13.13 -15.10 15.43
C VAL A 227 12.63 -16.12 16.43
N VAL A 228 12.66 -15.75 17.71
CA VAL A 228 12.25 -16.60 18.82
C VAL A 228 10.98 -16.04 19.44
N PHE A 229 10.03 -16.93 19.72
CA PHE A 229 8.84 -16.65 20.51
C PHE A 229 8.69 -17.70 21.61
N THR A 230 8.76 -17.28 22.87
CA THR A 230 8.80 -18.16 24.04
C THR A 230 7.44 -18.75 24.44
N GLY A 231 6.41 -18.64 23.57
CA GLY A 231 5.06 -19.13 23.85
C GLY A 231 4.30 -18.31 24.90
N GLY A 232 3.04 -18.69 25.15
CA GLY A 232 2.23 -18.15 26.24
C GLY A 232 2.65 -18.67 27.61
N ALA A 233 2.20 -18.04 28.69
CA ALA A 233 2.57 -18.42 30.07
C ALA A 233 2.22 -19.88 30.40
N ASP A 234 1.18 -20.42 29.77
CA ASP A 234 0.68 -21.79 29.99
C ASP A 234 1.26 -22.80 28.98
N SER A 235 2.19 -22.38 28.11
CA SER A 235 2.74 -23.23 27.05
C SER A 235 3.85 -24.14 27.57
N GLN A 236 3.63 -25.45 27.52
CA GLN A 236 4.68 -26.45 27.78
C GLN A 236 5.53 -26.80 26.54
N ARG A 237 5.23 -26.21 25.37
CA ARG A 237 5.79 -26.61 24.06
C ARG A 237 7.15 -25.99 23.70
N GLY A 238 7.88 -25.46 24.68
CA GLY A 238 9.16 -24.75 24.48
C GLY A 238 9.06 -23.53 23.56
N ASP A 239 10.22 -23.01 23.13
CA ASP A 239 10.28 -21.83 22.26
C ASP A 239 9.90 -22.19 20.80
N LEU A 240 9.19 -21.30 20.11
CA LEU A 240 9.04 -21.34 18.67
C LEU A 240 10.21 -20.58 18.04
N ILE A 241 11.07 -21.30 17.32
CA ILE A 241 12.30 -20.76 16.73
C ILE A 241 12.15 -20.75 15.22
N LEU A 242 12.20 -19.57 14.60
CA LEU A 242 11.98 -19.36 13.19
C LEU A 242 13.28 -18.82 12.55
N PRO A 243 14.07 -19.67 11.85
CA PRO A 243 15.31 -19.25 11.21
C PRO A 243 15.07 -18.11 10.21
N VAL A 244 15.93 -17.10 10.23
CA VAL A 244 15.86 -15.97 9.31
C VAL A 244 16.66 -16.30 8.06
N ARG A 245 16.02 -16.20 6.89
CA ARG A 245 16.70 -16.26 5.60
C ARG A 245 17.01 -14.85 5.11
N LEU A 246 18.30 -14.52 5.01
CA LEU A 246 18.71 -13.23 4.46
C LEU A 246 18.62 -13.24 2.93
N PRO A 247 18.14 -12.17 2.29
CA PRO A 247 18.07 -12.10 0.84
C PRO A 247 19.47 -12.13 0.21
N SER A 248 19.72 -13.14 -0.63
CA SER A 248 20.93 -13.22 -1.47
C SER A 248 20.74 -12.39 -2.74
N GLY A 249 21.80 -11.70 -3.17
CA GLY A 249 21.81 -10.93 -4.43
C GLY A 249 22.75 -9.73 -4.40
N ALA A 250 23.23 -9.36 -5.59
CA ALA A 250 24.14 -8.23 -5.79
C ALA A 250 23.61 -6.95 -5.13
N GLY A 251 24.47 -6.26 -4.38
CA GLY A 251 24.15 -4.99 -3.74
C GLY A 251 23.16 -5.05 -2.57
N ARG A 252 22.75 -6.25 -2.11
CA ARG A 252 21.87 -6.40 -0.94
C ARG A 252 22.64 -6.32 0.38
N TRP A 253 23.90 -6.74 0.39
CA TRP A 253 24.70 -6.85 1.61
C TRP A 253 24.85 -5.54 2.39
N PRO A 254 25.18 -4.39 1.77
CA PRO A 254 25.30 -3.13 2.51
C PRO A 254 23.98 -2.71 3.20
N ARG A 255 22.83 -3.05 2.59
CA ARG A 255 21.52 -2.86 3.21
C ARG A 255 21.35 -3.78 4.42
N LEU A 256 21.81 -5.03 4.37
CA LEU A 256 21.73 -5.94 5.50
C LEU A 256 22.58 -5.45 6.67
N VAL A 257 23.80 -5.00 6.40
CA VAL A 257 24.68 -4.40 7.43
C VAL A 257 24.00 -3.19 8.10
N HIS A 258 23.43 -2.27 7.32
CA HIS A 258 22.70 -1.11 7.86
C HIS A 258 21.60 -1.47 8.87
N PHE A 259 20.84 -2.54 8.62
CA PHE A 259 19.71 -2.92 9.47
C PHE A 259 20.06 -3.91 10.59
N LEU A 260 21.06 -4.77 10.40
CA LEU A 260 21.27 -5.96 11.22
C LEU A 260 22.59 -5.96 11.99
N ASN A 261 23.52 -5.06 11.66
CA ASN A 261 24.84 -5.06 12.29
C ASN A 261 24.88 -4.33 13.63
N ASN A 262 23.88 -3.50 13.93
CA ASN A 262 23.72 -2.84 15.22
C ASN A 262 22.39 -3.27 15.89
N PRO A 263 22.43 -4.30 16.76
CA PRO A 263 21.26 -4.80 17.47
C PRO A 263 20.58 -3.77 18.39
N ASP A 264 21.28 -2.74 18.86
CA ASP A 264 20.70 -1.72 19.76
C ASP A 264 19.70 -0.82 19.06
N THR A 265 19.74 -0.79 17.73
CA THR A 265 18.73 -0.10 16.91
C THR A 265 17.45 -0.91 16.76
N TRP A 266 17.45 -2.21 17.08
CA TRP A 266 16.30 -3.08 16.91
C TRP A 266 15.20 -2.73 17.90
N HIS A 267 14.03 -2.39 17.36
CA HIS A 267 12.93 -1.86 18.16
C HIS A 267 11.80 -2.87 18.30
N LYS A 268 11.25 -3.38 17.20
CA LYS A 268 10.03 -4.20 17.22
C LYS A 268 10.05 -5.20 16.08
N VAL A 269 9.55 -6.40 16.32
CA VAL A 269 9.34 -7.42 15.28
C VAL A 269 7.86 -7.72 15.16
N ASP A 270 7.28 -7.50 13.98
CA ASP A 270 5.97 -8.06 13.67
C ASP A 270 6.12 -9.37 12.90
N LEU A 271 5.35 -10.38 13.29
CA LEU A 271 5.24 -11.60 12.51
C LEU A 271 4.19 -11.36 11.41
N VAL A 272 4.60 -11.57 10.16
CA VAL A 272 3.78 -11.34 8.97
C VAL A 272 3.72 -12.62 8.14
N ARG A 273 2.57 -12.89 7.53
CA ARG A 273 2.38 -13.96 6.56
C ARG A 273 1.77 -13.42 5.28
N HIS A 274 2.17 -13.98 4.15
CA HIS A 274 1.55 -13.69 2.87
C HIS A 274 1.25 -14.97 2.11
N ARG A 275 0.26 -14.89 1.22
CA ARG A 275 -0.13 -16.04 0.41
C ARG A 275 1.01 -16.41 -0.52
N ASP A 276 1.45 -17.65 -0.37
CA ASP A 276 2.41 -18.29 -1.25
C ASP A 276 1.90 -19.70 -1.48
N THR A 277 1.47 -19.96 -2.71
CA THR A 277 0.90 -21.26 -3.06
C THR A 277 1.94 -22.37 -3.24
N ALA A 278 3.23 -22.03 -3.27
CA ALA A 278 4.32 -22.98 -3.27
C ALA A 278 4.86 -23.28 -1.86
N ALA A 279 4.56 -22.43 -0.86
CA ALA A 279 4.99 -22.65 0.51
C ALA A 279 4.16 -23.75 1.23
N PRO A 280 4.78 -24.53 2.14
CA PRO A 280 4.05 -25.43 3.03
C PRO A 280 2.92 -24.71 3.78
N GLY A 281 1.73 -25.30 3.83
CA GLY A 281 0.55 -24.66 4.45
C GLY A 281 -0.06 -23.49 3.65
N GLY A 282 0.51 -23.12 2.50
CA GLY A 282 -0.03 -22.07 1.63
C GLY A 282 0.26 -20.64 2.12
N TRP A 283 1.28 -20.49 2.97
CA TRP A 283 1.74 -19.22 3.54
C TRP A 283 3.25 -19.17 3.63
N ALA A 284 3.83 -18.05 3.20
CA ALA A 284 5.20 -17.68 3.51
C ALA A 284 5.21 -16.70 4.68
N TYR A 285 6.18 -16.85 5.57
CA TYR A 285 6.32 -16.07 6.80
C TYR A 285 7.49 -15.10 6.71
N GLU A 286 7.31 -13.93 7.32
CA GLU A 286 8.31 -12.87 7.39
C GLU A 286 8.29 -12.24 8.78
N ALA A 287 9.46 -11.83 9.25
CA ALA A 287 9.61 -10.91 10.36
C ALA A 287 9.82 -9.50 9.81
N HIS A 288 8.93 -8.57 10.17
CA HIS A 288 9.09 -7.16 9.84
C HIS A 288 9.78 -6.50 11.03
N LEU A 289 11.10 -6.40 10.95
CA LEU A 289 11.93 -5.79 11.96
C LEU A 289 11.93 -4.27 11.75
N MET A 290 11.36 -3.55 12.71
CA MET A 290 11.46 -2.11 12.85
C MET A 290 12.74 -1.75 13.60
N VAL A 291 13.48 -0.79 13.07
CA VAL A 291 14.68 -0.21 13.68
C VAL A 291 14.48 1.28 13.95
N LEU A 292 15.17 1.80 14.98
CA LEU A 292 15.12 3.22 15.36
C LEU A 292 15.84 4.14 14.39
N THR A 293 16.71 3.61 13.53
CA THR A 293 17.45 4.38 12.53
C THR A 293 16.60 4.75 11.31
N GLY A 294 17.16 5.61 10.45
CA GLY A 294 16.60 5.93 9.14
C GLY A 294 16.63 4.74 8.17
N GLY A 295 15.89 4.85 7.08
CA GLY A 295 15.92 3.84 6.02
C GLY A 295 17.26 3.82 5.29
N TYR A 296 17.66 2.65 4.79
CA TYR A 296 18.86 2.52 3.97
C TYR A 296 18.70 3.22 2.60
N ALA A 297 19.71 4.01 2.22
CA ALA A 297 19.90 4.53 0.87
C ALA A 297 21.32 4.20 0.40
N SER A 298 21.46 3.64 -0.81
CA SER A 298 22.77 3.33 -1.36
C SER A 298 23.60 4.60 -1.58
N PRO A 299 24.96 4.52 -1.61
CA PRO A 299 25.81 5.66 -1.97
C PRO A 299 25.34 6.38 -3.25
N GLY A 300 25.07 5.64 -4.33
CA GLY A 300 24.54 6.22 -5.57
C GLY A 300 23.17 6.88 -5.43
N THR A 301 22.28 6.33 -4.59
CA THR A 301 20.98 6.97 -4.29
C THR A 301 21.17 8.29 -3.54
N ARG A 302 22.10 8.34 -2.58
CA ARG A 302 22.42 9.55 -1.81
C ARG A 302 23.04 10.61 -2.73
N ALA A 303 24.00 10.23 -3.57
CA ALA A 303 24.62 11.12 -4.53
C ALA A 303 23.60 11.70 -5.51
N ARG A 304 22.73 10.86 -6.10
CA ARG A 304 21.65 11.32 -7.00
C ARG A 304 20.71 12.30 -6.31
N ARG A 305 20.32 12.04 -5.06
CA ARG A 305 19.45 12.95 -4.30
C ARG A 305 20.12 14.27 -3.99
N LYS A 306 21.42 14.24 -3.63
CA LYS A 306 22.22 15.44 -3.43
C LYS A 306 22.29 16.28 -4.72
N ALA A 307 22.63 15.65 -5.85
CA ALA A 307 22.64 16.32 -7.15
C ALA A 307 21.28 16.91 -7.54
N ALA A 308 20.18 16.19 -7.27
CA ALA A 308 18.82 16.68 -7.52
C ALA A 308 18.44 17.87 -6.62
N ALA A 309 18.99 17.96 -5.41
CA ALA A 309 18.80 19.10 -4.50
C ALA A 309 19.58 20.33 -4.97
N GLU A 310 20.78 20.11 -5.50
CA GLU A 310 21.71 21.12 -5.99
C GLU A 310 21.38 21.59 -7.42
N LEU A 311 20.41 20.95 -8.09
CA LEU A 311 20.06 21.26 -9.48
C LEU A 311 19.51 22.68 -9.69
N GLY A 312 19.06 23.35 -8.62
CA GLY A 312 18.58 24.75 -8.71
C GLY A 312 17.39 24.91 -9.64
N ARG A 313 16.39 24.02 -9.55
CA ARG A 313 15.21 24.04 -10.43
C ARG A 313 13.90 24.11 -9.67
N VAL A 314 12.94 24.79 -10.27
CA VAL A 314 11.53 24.81 -9.86
C VAL A 314 10.67 24.26 -10.99
N GLY A 315 9.72 23.40 -10.66
CA GLY A 315 8.90 22.74 -11.67
C GLY A 315 7.47 22.51 -11.24
N GLY A 316 6.65 22.19 -12.24
CA GLY A 316 5.26 21.84 -12.08
C GLY A 316 4.91 20.53 -12.76
N ILE A 317 3.92 19.86 -12.19
CA ILE A 317 3.44 18.54 -12.59
C ILE A 317 1.96 18.66 -12.95
N ASP A 318 1.62 18.25 -14.15
CA ASP A 318 0.24 17.95 -14.53
C ASP A 318 0.00 16.44 -14.55
N GLY A 319 -0.94 15.99 -13.72
CA GLY A 319 -1.34 14.60 -13.62
C GLY A 319 -2.57 14.32 -14.46
N ASN A 320 -2.56 13.22 -15.22
CA ASN A 320 -3.70 12.80 -16.00
C ASN A 320 -3.92 11.28 -15.89
N VAL A 321 -5.00 10.78 -16.47
CA VAL A 321 -5.38 9.36 -16.46
C VAL A 321 -4.34 8.50 -17.19
N SER A 322 -3.72 9.02 -18.25
CA SER A 322 -2.83 8.28 -19.16
C SER A 322 -1.33 8.58 -19.02
N ASN A 323 -0.97 9.73 -18.48
CA ASN A 323 0.41 10.20 -18.39
C ASN A 323 0.59 11.16 -17.20
N LEU A 324 1.85 11.54 -16.99
CA LEU A 324 2.26 12.62 -16.09
C LEU A 324 3.18 13.53 -16.88
N SER A 325 2.85 14.81 -16.96
CA SER A 325 3.67 15.83 -17.62
C SER A 325 4.40 16.64 -16.54
N VAL A 326 5.70 16.85 -16.71
CA VAL A 326 6.53 17.61 -15.79
C VAL A 326 7.29 18.65 -16.60
N VAL A 327 7.23 19.91 -16.17
CA VAL A 327 8.01 21.00 -16.75
C VAL A 327 8.74 21.71 -15.64
N SER A 328 10.00 22.06 -15.86
CA SER A 328 10.79 22.82 -14.88
C SER A 328 11.69 23.83 -15.54
N PHE A 329 12.01 24.88 -14.81
CA PHE A 329 12.89 25.98 -15.16
C PHE A 329 14.06 26.04 -14.16
N PRO A 330 15.18 26.71 -14.49
CA PRO A 330 16.09 27.22 -13.47
C PRO A 330 15.30 28.00 -12.41
N ASP A 331 15.70 27.93 -11.15
CA ASP A 331 15.00 28.60 -10.04
C ASP A 331 15.10 30.14 -10.10
N THR A 332 16.13 30.66 -10.76
CA THR A 332 16.29 32.07 -11.14
C THR A 332 15.31 32.51 -12.22
N LEU A 333 14.74 31.56 -12.97
CA LEU A 333 13.90 31.81 -14.16
C LEU A 333 14.61 32.62 -15.24
N ASP A 334 15.94 32.56 -15.28
CA ASP A 334 16.79 33.16 -16.32
C ASP A 334 17.27 32.08 -17.31
N PRO A 335 17.09 32.26 -18.63
CA PRO A 335 17.61 31.33 -19.64
C PRO A 335 19.14 31.17 -19.62
N ALA A 336 19.90 32.12 -19.09
CA ALA A 336 21.35 32.01 -18.95
C ALA A 336 21.78 30.92 -17.95
N ASP A 337 20.92 30.61 -16.97
CA ASP A 337 21.17 29.62 -15.92
C ASP A 337 20.71 28.21 -16.31
N GLY A 338 20.10 28.06 -17.49
CA GLY A 338 19.83 26.76 -18.10
C GLY A 338 18.51 26.67 -18.87
N GLU A 339 18.42 25.63 -19.70
CA GLU A 339 17.26 25.39 -20.55
C GLU A 339 16.03 24.88 -19.78
N ILE A 340 14.86 24.97 -20.41
CA ILE A 340 13.62 24.35 -19.94
C ILE A 340 13.72 22.84 -20.08
N GLN A 341 13.32 22.12 -19.03
CA GLN A 341 13.22 20.66 -19.06
C GLN A 341 11.76 20.25 -19.05
N ALA A 342 11.36 19.42 -20.02
CA ALA A 342 10.01 18.87 -20.13
C ALA A 342 10.07 17.34 -20.25
N THR A 343 9.37 16.64 -19.36
CA THR A 343 9.28 15.18 -19.37
C THR A 343 7.82 14.74 -19.40
N ARG A 344 7.53 13.80 -20.29
CA ARG A 344 6.27 13.05 -20.26
C ARG A 344 6.49 11.61 -19.82
N ALA A 345 6.00 11.27 -18.63
CA ALA A 345 6.01 9.89 -18.16
C ALA A 345 4.76 9.16 -18.66
N GLU A 346 4.93 8.34 -19.70
CA GLU A 346 3.89 7.48 -20.26
C GLU A 346 4.20 6.00 -20.04
N LEU A 347 3.23 5.14 -20.36
CA LEU A 347 3.51 3.71 -20.52
C LEU A 347 4.24 3.47 -21.85
N THR A 348 5.34 2.73 -21.84
CA THR A 348 5.96 2.28 -23.09
C THR A 348 5.08 1.22 -23.78
N ASP A 349 5.31 0.94 -25.06
CA ASP A 349 4.60 -0.15 -25.76
C ASP A 349 4.85 -1.52 -25.13
N THR A 350 6.07 -1.75 -24.65
CA THR A 350 6.44 -2.97 -23.92
C THR A 350 5.68 -3.09 -22.61
N GLU A 351 5.54 -1.99 -21.86
CA GLU A 351 4.73 -1.95 -20.63
C GLU A 351 3.24 -2.16 -20.93
N ARG A 352 2.70 -1.53 -21.98
CA ARG A 352 1.31 -1.73 -22.43
C ARG A 352 1.03 -3.19 -22.78
N ALA A 353 1.93 -3.83 -23.53
CA ALA A 353 1.82 -5.24 -23.90
C ALA A 353 1.90 -6.17 -22.67
N ALA A 354 2.82 -5.89 -21.75
CA ALA A 354 2.96 -6.65 -20.50
C ALA A 354 1.70 -6.55 -19.63
N LEU A 355 1.11 -5.35 -19.51
CA LEU A 355 -0.13 -5.12 -18.78
C LEU A 355 -1.33 -5.85 -19.42
N GLU A 356 -1.45 -5.84 -20.75
CA GLU A 356 -2.52 -6.61 -21.41
C GLU A 356 -2.34 -8.12 -21.22
N LYS A 357 -1.10 -8.62 -21.29
CA LYS A 357 -0.79 -10.02 -20.94
C LYS A 357 -1.16 -10.35 -19.50
N ALA A 358 -0.84 -9.48 -18.54
CA ALA A 358 -1.22 -9.64 -17.14
C ALA A 358 -2.74 -9.67 -16.96
N ARG A 359 -3.47 -8.74 -17.58
CA ARG A 359 -4.94 -8.70 -17.58
C ARG A 359 -5.55 -9.98 -18.17
N ARG A 360 -5.00 -10.53 -19.26
CA ARG A 360 -5.43 -11.82 -19.83
C ARG A 360 -5.27 -12.95 -18.81
N LYS A 361 -4.11 -13.03 -18.15
CA LYS A 361 -3.85 -14.02 -17.09
C LYS A 361 -4.81 -13.84 -15.91
N GLU A 362 -5.02 -12.62 -15.44
CA GLU A 362 -5.96 -12.31 -14.35
C GLU A 362 -7.40 -12.75 -14.70
N ARG A 363 -7.89 -12.43 -15.91
CA ARG A 363 -9.19 -12.92 -16.41
C ARG A 363 -9.25 -14.44 -16.41
N GLY A 364 -8.19 -15.12 -16.85
CA GLY A 364 -8.06 -16.57 -16.81
C GLY A 364 -8.20 -17.15 -15.40
N ARG A 365 -7.47 -16.58 -14.43
CA ARG A 365 -7.53 -16.98 -13.01
C ARG A 365 -8.92 -16.75 -12.41
N LYS A 366 -9.55 -15.60 -12.66
CA LYS A 366 -10.93 -15.30 -12.21
C LYS A 366 -11.93 -16.30 -12.78
N ARG A 367 -11.82 -16.65 -14.07
CA ARG A 367 -12.66 -17.68 -14.69
C ARG A 367 -12.42 -19.06 -14.07
N ALA A 368 -11.18 -19.44 -13.79
CA ALA A 368 -10.87 -20.71 -13.12
C ALA A 368 -11.46 -20.77 -11.70
N LEU A 369 -11.34 -19.68 -10.95
CA LEU A 369 -11.94 -19.52 -9.62
C LEU A 369 -13.47 -19.67 -9.67
N ASP A 370 -14.12 -18.96 -10.59
CA ASP A 370 -15.58 -19.02 -10.77
C ASP A 370 -16.07 -20.41 -11.20
N ARG A 371 -15.38 -21.05 -12.16
CA ARG A 371 -15.67 -22.44 -12.56
C ARG A 371 -15.56 -23.41 -11.39
N SER A 372 -14.52 -23.28 -10.57
CA SER A 372 -14.32 -24.14 -9.41
C SER A 372 -15.43 -23.96 -8.36
N ARG A 373 -15.92 -22.74 -8.14
CA ARG A 373 -17.07 -22.49 -7.27
C ARG A 373 -18.35 -23.13 -7.82
N ARG A 374 -18.63 -22.93 -9.12
CA ARG A 374 -19.81 -23.50 -9.80
C ARG A 374 -19.82 -25.02 -9.76
N ALA A 375 -18.66 -25.66 -9.95
CA ALA A 375 -18.54 -27.11 -9.92
C ALA A 375 -18.97 -27.73 -8.57
N THR A 376 -18.74 -27.04 -7.46
CA THR A 376 -19.14 -27.48 -6.11
C THR A 376 -20.56 -27.03 -5.75
N ASN A 377 -21.15 -26.08 -6.49
CA ASN A 377 -22.44 -25.47 -6.16
C ASN A 377 -23.42 -25.52 -7.35
N GLN A 378 -23.47 -26.63 -8.08
CA GLN A 378 -24.11 -26.72 -9.40
C GLN A 378 -25.60 -26.36 -9.37
N SER A 379 -26.33 -26.79 -8.33
CA SER A 379 -27.76 -26.53 -8.13
C SER A 379 -28.10 -25.03 -8.08
N GLN A 380 -27.11 -24.17 -7.82
CA GLN A 380 -27.29 -22.73 -7.76
C GLN A 380 -27.14 -22.03 -9.11
N TYR A 381 -26.80 -22.75 -10.18
CA TYR A 381 -26.51 -22.18 -11.50
C TYR A 381 -27.28 -22.88 -12.61
N GLY A 382 -27.80 -22.10 -13.55
CA GLY A 382 -28.41 -22.63 -14.77
C GLY A 382 -27.37 -22.97 -15.85
N PRO A 383 -27.77 -23.72 -16.91
CA PRO A 383 -26.95 -23.88 -18.10
C PRO A 383 -26.75 -22.53 -18.82
N SER A 384 -25.60 -22.35 -19.46
CA SER A 384 -25.37 -21.22 -20.37
C SER A 384 -26.21 -21.36 -21.64
N LYS A 385 -26.42 -20.26 -22.38
CA LYS A 385 -27.10 -20.28 -23.69
C LYS A 385 -26.51 -21.32 -24.65
N ARG A 386 -25.18 -21.50 -24.63
CA ARG A 386 -24.50 -22.52 -25.45
C ARG A 386 -24.79 -23.95 -25.00
N GLN A 387 -24.90 -24.17 -23.68
CA GLN A 387 -25.26 -25.46 -23.12
C GLN A 387 -26.73 -25.80 -23.41
N GLN A 388 -27.63 -24.82 -23.32
CA GLN A 388 -29.05 -24.95 -23.70
C GLN A 388 -29.20 -25.30 -25.19
N ALA A 389 -28.65 -24.47 -26.08
CA ALA A 389 -28.70 -24.72 -27.51
C ALA A 389 -28.08 -26.07 -27.92
N ARG A 390 -27.06 -26.54 -27.19
CA ARG A 390 -26.48 -27.87 -27.41
C ARG A 390 -27.44 -28.98 -26.96
N ALA A 391 -28.10 -28.81 -25.82
CA ALA A 391 -29.09 -29.77 -25.34
C ALA A 391 -30.28 -29.87 -26.31
N GLU A 392 -30.79 -28.73 -26.77
CA GLU A 392 -31.87 -28.64 -27.77
C GLU A 392 -31.50 -29.34 -29.08
N ARG A 393 -30.32 -29.05 -29.65
CA ARG A 393 -29.87 -29.74 -30.88
C ARG A 393 -29.74 -31.25 -30.72
N ARG A 394 -29.34 -31.73 -29.54
CA ARG A 394 -29.24 -33.17 -29.27
C ARG A 394 -30.61 -33.81 -29.16
N GLN A 395 -31.53 -33.15 -28.49
CA GLN A 395 -32.91 -33.59 -28.36
C GLN A 395 -33.59 -33.68 -29.73
N GLN A 396 -33.43 -32.66 -30.57
CA GLN A 396 -33.93 -32.66 -31.95
C GLN A 396 -33.34 -33.79 -32.81
N ALA A 397 -32.10 -34.19 -32.53
CA ALA A 397 -31.42 -35.29 -33.21
C ALA A 397 -31.70 -36.68 -32.58
N GLY A 398 -32.63 -36.79 -31.63
CA GLY A 398 -32.94 -38.06 -30.93
C GLY A 398 -31.80 -38.60 -30.07
N LEU A 399 -30.77 -37.79 -29.78
CA LEU A 399 -29.59 -38.21 -29.01
C LEU A 399 -29.82 -38.05 -27.50
N PRO A 400 -29.27 -38.94 -26.65
CA PRO A 400 -29.44 -38.84 -25.20
C PRO A 400 -28.85 -37.54 -24.64
N ALA A 401 -29.49 -37.04 -23.57
CA ALA A 401 -29.05 -35.84 -22.87
C ALA A 401 -27.64 -36.04 -22.29
N ARG A 402 -26.75 -35.07 -22.52
CA ARG A 402 -25.39 -35.12 -21.97
C ARG A 402 -25.35 -34.42 -20.62
N HIS A 403 -24.85 -35.11 -19.60
CA HIS A 403 -24.65 -34.53 -18.28
C HIS A 403 -23.73 -33.29 -18.34
N VAL A 404 -24.18 -32.19 -17.73
CA VAL A 404 -23.44 -30.92 -17.66
C VAL A 404 -22.71 -30.85 -16.33
N GLN A 405 -21.42 -31.18 -16.31
CA GLN A 405 -20.61 -31.20 -15.08
C GLN A 405 -20.45 -29.83 -14.41
N VAL A 406 -20.41 -28.73 -15.18
CA VAL A 406 -20.29 -27.36 -14.63
C VAL A 406 -21.24 -26.43 -15.38
N PRO A 407 -22.32 -25.94 -14.73
CA PRO A 407 -23.23 -24.98 -15.36
C PRO A 407 -22.57 -23.62 -15.60
N GLY A 408 -22.61 -23.14 -16.85
CA GLY A 408 -21.99 -21.89 -17.28
C GLY A 408 -22.93 -20.67 -17.26
N GLY A 409 -24.21 -20.85 -16.90
CA GLY A 409 -25.23 -19.81 -16.94
C GLY A 409 -25.26 -18.91 -15.70
N ALA A 410 -26.30 -18.09 -15.58
CA ALA A 410 -26.47 -17.21 -14.43
C ALA A 410 -26.73 -18.01 -13.14
N ARG A 411 -26.41 -17.40 -11.99
CA ARG A 411 -26.79 -17.94 -10.68
C ARG A 411 -28.29 -17.72 -10.47
N ALA A 412 -28.94 -18.65 -9.80
CA ALA A 412 -30.33 -18.52 -9.39
C ALA A 412 -30.50 -17.31 -8.47
N ALA A 413 -31.35 -16.38 -8.89
CA ALA A 413 -31.67 -15.15 -8.17
C ALA A 413 -33.19 -14.94 -8.13
N ASN A 414 -33.66 -14.11 -7.20
CA ASN A 414 -35.05 -13.63 -7.20
C ASN A 414 -35.24 -12.53 -8.26
N THR A 415 -36.47 -12.06 -8.42
CA THR A 415 -36.83 -10.99 -9.39
C THR A 415 -36.06 -9.68 -9.15
N ALA A 416 -35.63 -9.42 -7.91
CA ALA A 416 -34.79 -8.27 -7.55
C ALA A 416 -33.29 -8.48 -7.85
N GLY A 417 -32.90 -9.60 -8.48
CA GLY A 417 -31.51 -9.94 -8.80
C GLY A 417 -30.67 -10.33 -7.59
N VAL A 418 -31.29 -10.61 -6.44
CA VAL A 418 -30.61 -11.08 -5.23
C VAL A 418 -30.43 -12.60 -5.33
N PRO A 419 -29.21 -13.14 -5.14
CA PRO A 419 -28.99 -14.58 -5.15
C PRO A 419 -29.90 -15.31 -4.15
N LYS A 420 -30.56 -16.38 -4.59
CA LYS A 420 -31.43 -17.20 -3.71
C LYS A 420 -30.66 -17.73 -2.49
N GLN A 421 -29.40 -18.10 -2.71
CA GLN A 421 -28.44 -18.41 -1.66
C GLN A 421 -27.26 -17.45 -1.73
N ALA A 422 -26.86 -16.92 -0.58
CA ALA A 422 -25.73 -16.03 -0.45
C ALA A 422 -24.39 -16.77 -0.65
N TYR A 423 -23.46 -16.15 -1.37
CA TYR A 423 -22.12 -16.68 -1.67
C TYR A 423 -21.28 -17.15 -0.47
N ARG A 424 -21.60 -16.66 0.74
CA ARG A 424 -20.94 -17.05 2.00
C ARG A 424 -21.35 -18.43 2.51
N ARG A 425 -22.44 -18.99 1.98
CA ARG A 425 -22.95 -20.33 2.29
C ARG A 425 -22.56 -21.35 1.19
N ASP A 426 -21.74 -20.94 0.22
CA ASP A 426 -21.30 -21.85 -0.83
C ASP A 426 -20.26 -22.83 -0.28
N ASP A 427 -20.32 -24.07 -0.76
CA ASP A 427 -19.30 -25.07 -0.51
C ASP A 427 -18.07 -24.77 -1.35
N LEU A 428 -16.91 -24.67 -0.71
CA LEU A 428 -15.66 -24.24 -1.34
C LEU A 428 -14.64 -25.38 -1.35
N SER A 429 -14.43 -25.97 -2.52
CA SER A 429 -13.42 -27.02 -2.74
C SER A 429 -11.98 -26.56 -2.46
N ALA A 430 -11.08 -27.52 -2.24
CA ALA A 430 -9.65 -27.24 -2.09
C ALA A 430 -9.07 -26.51 -3.32
N GLY A 431 -9.50 -26.91 -4.53
CA GLY A 431 -9.15 -26.23 -5.78
C GLY A 431 -9.60 -24.76 -5.83
N TYR A 432 -10.79 -24.44 -5.30
CA TYR A 432 -11.25 -23.05 -5.20
C TYR A 432 -10.33 -22.23 -4.29
N ARG A 433 -9.99 -22.78 -3.11
CA ARG A 433 -9.13 -22.11 -2.12
C ARG A 433 -7.72 -21.87 -2.71
N LEU A 434 -7.16 -22.85 -3.42
CA LEU A 434 -5.88 -22.72 -4.12
C LEU A 434 -5.94 -21.64 -5.22
N ASN A 435 -6.96 -21.66 -6.07
CA ASN A 435 -7.12 -20.65 -7.13
C ASN A 435 -7.28 -19.24 -6.56
N ARG A 436 -7.97 -19.11 -5.42
CA ARG A 436 -8.12 -17.85 -4.69
C ARG A 436 -6.76 -17.36 -4.18
N ALA A 437 -5.97 -18.25 -3.59
CA ALA A 437 -4.62 -17.93 -3.12
C ALA A 437 -3.71 -17.48 -4.27
N ARG A 438 -3.71 -18.20 -5.41
CA ARG A 438 -2.96 -17.80 -6.63
C ARG A 438 -3.37 -16.44 -7.17
N LEU A 439 -4.66 -16.11 -7.11
CA LEU A 439 -5.16 -14.80 -7.54
C LEU A 439 -4.68 -13.69 -6.61
N ALA A 440 -4.70 -13.93 -5.29
CA ALA A 440 -4.22 -12.98 -4.29
C ALA A 440 -2.70 -12.75 -4.40
N GLU A 441 -1.92 -13.82 -4.55
CA GLU A 441 -0.47 -13.78 -4.77
C GLU A 441 -0.13 -12.96 -6.02
N ALA A 442 -0.78 -13.24 -7.15
CA ALA A 442 -0.59 -12.48 -8.39
C ALA A 442 -0.94 -10.99 -8.23
N ALA A 443 -2.03 -10.66 -7.52
CA ALA A 443 -2.42 -9.28 -7.27
C ALA A 443 -1.40 -8.52 -6.38
N ALA A 444 -0.80 -9.20 -5.39
CA ALA A 444 0.25 -8.65 -4.56
C ALA A 444 1.51 -8.35 -5.40
N THR A 445 1.91 -9.28 -6.27
CA THR A 445 3.03 -9.10 -7.21
C THR A 445 2.79 -7.92 -8.14
N GLU A 446 1.59 -7.80 -8.72
CA GLU A 446 1.21 -6.66 -9.58
C GLU A 446 1.19 -5.32 -8.82
N ALA A 447 0.82 -5.31 -7.54
CA ALA A 447 0.93 -4.11 -6.70
C ALA A 447 2.40 -3.72 -6.47
N ALA A 448 3.26 -4.67 -6.13
CA ALA A 448 4.69 -4.42 -5.93
C ALA A 448 5.39 -3.92 -7.21
N ALA A 449 5.03 -4.49 -8.37
CA ALA A 449 5.54 -4.04 -9.66
C ALA A 449 5.17 -2.58 -9.97
N ARG A 450 3.93 -2.17 -9.65
CA ARG A 450 3.48 -0.78 -9.81
C ARG A 450 4.21 0.18 -8.86
N ASP A 451 4.44 -0.23 -7.61
CA ASP A 451 5.23 0.57 -6.67
C ASP A 451 6.69 0.70 -7.08
N HIS A 452 7.27 -0.33 -7.69
CA HIS A 452 8.62 -0.28 -8.26
C HIS A 452 8.67 0.67 -9.47
N ARG A 453 7.72 0.56 -10.39
CA ARG A 453 7.60 1.47 -11.54
C ARG A 453 7.49 2.93 -11.10
N ALA A 454 6.57 3.22 -10.17
CA ALA A 454 6.35 4.56 -9.64
C ALA A 454 7.62 5.15 -9.02
N ARG A 455 8.38 4.35 -8.26
CA ARG A 455 9.68 4.77 -7.70
C ARG A 455 10.71 5.08 -8.78
N ARG A 456 10.88 4.22 -9.78
CA ARG A 456 11.83 4.46 -10.87
C ARG A 456 11.52 5.73 -11.66
N ILE A 457 10.23 5.99 -11.92
CA ILE A 457 9.83 7.23 -12.61
C ILE A 457 10.07 8.44 -11.71
N ALA A 458 9.73 8.36 -10.42
CA ALA A 458 10.01 9.43 -9.47
C ALA A 458 11.51 9.74 -9.36
N GLU A 459 12.36 8.71 -9.33
CA GLU A 459 13.82 8.85 -9.33
C GLU A 459 14.30 9.62 -10.57
N ARG A 460 13.78 9.29 -11.75
CA ARG A 460 14.10 10.00 -13.00
C ARG A 460 13.60 11.45 -12.97
N ILE A 461 12.34 11.65 -12.58
CA ILE A 461 11.74 13.00 -12.51
C ILE A 461 12.59 13.92 -11.65
N ILE A 462 12.97 13.51 -10.43
CA ILE A 462 13.76 14.41 -9.58
C ILE A 462 15.20 14.60 -10.08
N THR A 463 15.73 13.65 -10.84
CA THR A 463 17.06 13.78 -11.46
C THR A 463 17.03 14.84 -12.56
N ASP A 464 15.96 14.87 -13.36
CA ASP A 464 15.83 15.75 -14.52
C ASP A 464 15.26 17.14 -14.14
N HIS A 465 14.39 17.20 -13.12
CA HIS A 465 13.62 18.41 -12.77
C HIS A 465 13.91 18.99 -11.39
N GLY A 466 14.72 18.32 -10.57
CA GLY A 466 15.03 18.74 -9.21
C GLY A 466 13.96 18.34 -8.19
N ALA A 467 14.19 18.74 -6.93
CA ALA A 467 13.39 18.32 -5.79
C ALA A 467 12.23 19.26 -5.42
N ASN A 468 12.09 20.41 -6.09
CA ASN A 468 11.08 21.44 -5.78
C ASN A 468 10.00 21.48 -6.86
N LEU A 469 8.87 20.83 -6.58
CA LEU A 469 7.80 20.62 -7.56
C LEU A 469 6.45 21.10 -7.02
N VAL A 470 5.56 21.50 -7.92
CA VAL A 470 4.15 21.82 -7.61
C VAL A 470 3.24 20.91 -8.43
N VAL A 471 2.17 20.38 -7.84
CA VAL A 471 1.17 19.55 -8.54
C VAL A 471 -0.23 20.04 -8.21
N GLU A 472 -1.16 19.95 -9.16
CA GLU A 472 -2.56 20.22 -8.88
C GLU A 472 -3.14 19.26 -7.82
N ASP A 473 -3.94 19.79 -6.90
CA ASP A 473 -4.66 18.99 -5.90
C ASP A 473 -5.93 18.37 -6.49
N CYS A 474 -5.73 17.37 -7.35
CA CYS A 474 -6.82 16.62 -7.95
C CYS A 474 -7.39 15.56 -6.99
N ASP A 475 -8.73 15.42 -6.96
CA ASP A 475 -9.37 14.28 -6.29
C ASP A 475 -9.25 12.98 -7.09
N ILE A 476 -8.13 12.29 -6.86
CA ILE A 476 -7.82 10.98 -7.46
C ILE A 476 -8.91 9.94 -7.16
N ARG A 477 -9.68 10.07 -6.07
CA ARG A 477 -10.77 9.11 -5.75
C ARG A 477 -11.90 9.21 -6.77
N THR A 478 -12.26 10.43 -7.16
CA THR A 478 -13.26 10.69 -8.20
C THR A 478 -12.81 10.10 -9.53
N TRP A 479 -11.51 10.19 -9.86
CA TRP A 479 -10.97 9.58 -11.07
C TRP A 479 -11.12 8.05 -11.06
N TYR A 480 -10.81 7.39 -9.93
CA TYR A 480 -10.98 5.93 -9.82
C TYR A 480 -12.46 5.49 -9.95
N ARG A 481 -13.42 6.34 -9.56
CA ARG A 481 -14.85 6.07 -9.75
C ARG A 481 -15.25 6.12 -11.22
N LEU A 482 -14.74 7.09 -11.98
CA LEU A 482 -15.07 7.30 -13.39
C LEU A 482 -14.29 6.36 -14.33
N TRP A 483 -12.99 6.16 -14.07
CA TRP A 483 -12.06 5.50 -14.99
C TRP A 483 -11.26 4.34 -14.37
N GLY A 484 -11.70 3.78 -13.25
CA GLY A 484 -10.89 2.88 -12.41
C GLY A 484 -10.10 1.78 -13.12
N LYS A 485 -10.64 1.13 -14.16
CA LYS A 485 -9.89 0.11 -14.92
C LYS A 485 -8.78 0.69 -15.81
N ALA A 486 -9.00 1.86 -16.39
CA ALA A 486 -8.01 2.56 -17.19
C ALA A 486 -6.85 3.05 -16.30
N LEU A 487 -7.18 3.57 -15.11
CA LEU A 487 -6.22 4.08 -14.13
C LEU A 487 -5.33 3.01 -13.48
N GLN A 488 -5.73 1.74 -13.51
CA GLN A 488 -4.90 0.67 -12.93
C GLN A 488 -3.56 0.48 -13.65
N ALA A 489 -3.46 0.94 -14.90
CA ALA A 489 -2.25 0.83 -15.70
C ALA A 489 -1.21 1.90 -15.34
N THR A 490 -1.66 3.13 -15.13
CA THR A 490 -0.81 4.32 -14.90
C THR A 490 -0.65 4.65 -13.42
N THR A 491 -1.66 4.33 -12.61
CA THR A 491 -1.72 4.56 -11.15
C THR A 491 -1.22 5.95 -10.72
N PRO A 492 -1.81 7.04 -11.23
CA PRO A 492 -1.31 8.39 -11.04
C PRO A 492 -1.07 8.73 -9.56
N GLY A 493 -2.01 8.38 -8.67
CA GLY A 493 -1.82 8.63 -7.23
C GLY A 493 -0.63 7.90 -6.59
N ARG A 494 -0.24 6.71 -7.08
CA ARG A 494 0.98 6.03 -6.61
C ARG A 494 2.23 6.74 -7.12
N LEU A 495 2.18 7.22 -8.37
CA LEU A 495 3.27 7.96 -8.99
C LEU A 495 3.48 9.32 -8.32
N THR A 496 2.43 10.15 -8.20
CA THR A 496 2.49 11.43 -7.49
C THR A 496 3.01 11.25 -6.06
N ALA A 497 2.52 10.26 -5.32
CA ALA A 497 3.01 9.98 -3.98
C ALA A 497 4.47 9.49 -3.96
N ALA A 498 4.94 8.82 -5.01
CA ALA A 498 6.34 8.42 -5.14
C ALA A 498 7.24 9.62 -5.44
N VAL A 499 6.81 10.54 -6.30
CA VAL A 499 7.52 11.80 -6.58
C VAL A 499 7.64 12.62 -5.31
N GLY A 500 6.55 12.90 -4.60
CA GLY A 500 6.59 13.68 -3.35
C GLY A 500 7.53 13.10 -2.30
N ARG A 501 7.49 11.78 -2.06
CA ARG A 501 8.43 11.11 -1.15
C ARG A 501 9.88 11.19 -1.59
N GLU A 502 10.14 11.29 -2.88
CA GLU A 502 11.50 11.36 -3.41
C GLU A 502 12.03 12.80 -3.38
N CYS A 503 11.17 13.80 -3.62
CA CYS A 503 11.44 15.23 -3.34
C CYS A 503 11.84 15.44 -1.88
N GLU A 504 11.03 14.97 -0.92
CA GLU A 504 11.31 15.08 0.52
C GLU A 504 12.65 14.44 0.89
N LYS A 505 12.96 13.26 0.35
CA LYS A 505 14.23 12.56 0.61
C LYS A 505 15.44 13.24 -0.02
N ALA A 506 15.23 14.03 -1.06
CA ALA A 506 16.25 14.88 -1.66
C ALA A 506 16.39 16.22 -0.91
N GLY A 507 15.57 16.50 0.11
CA GLY A 507 15.60 17.76 0.86
C GLY A 507 14.77 18.87 0.22
N GLY A 508 14.05 18.59 -0.86
CA GLY A 508 13.07 19.50 -1.45
C GLY A 508 11.64 19.21 -0.99
N ARG A 509 10.67 19.74 -1.72
CA ARG A 509 9.23 19.58 -1.41
C ARG A 509 8.39 19.48 -2.67
N MET A 510 7.27 18.76 -2.56
CA MET A 510 6.23 18.74 -3.58
C MET A 510 4.94 19.36 -3.05
N LEU A 511 4.64 20.59 -3.44
CA LEU A 511 3.46 21.33 -2.98
C LEU A 511 2.22 21.00 -3.81
N ARG A 512 1.04 21.22 -3.22
CA ARG A 512 -0.24 20.96 -3.86
C ARG A 512 -1.02 22.24 -4.07
N ALA A 513 -1.39 22.53 -5.31
CA ALA A 513 -2.12 23.75 -5.68
C ALA A 513 -3.60 23.46 -5.95
N SER A 514 -4.51 24.27 -5.38
CA SER A 514 -5.94 24.16 -5.68
C SER A 514 -6.22 24.41 -7.17
N THR A 515 -7.01 23.51 -7.77
CA THR A 515 -7.46 23.66 -9.17
C THR A 515 -8.43 24.81 -9.36
N PHE A 516 -9.08 25.29 -8.29
CA PHE A 516 -10.09 26.34 -8.35
C PHE A 516 -9.49 27.74 -8.42
N THR A 517 -8.42 27.98 -7.67
CA THR A 517 -7.76 29.29 -7.57
C THR A 517 -6.77 29.51 -8.71
N THR A 518 -6.08 28.45 -9.15
CA THR A 518 -5.01 28.56 -10.16
C THR A 518 -5.50 28.36 -11.59
N LYS A 519 -6.53 27.51 -11.81
CA LYS A 519 -7.13 27.22 -13.12
C LYS A 519 -6.10 26.87 -14.23
N LEU A 520 -5.00 26.18 -13.88
CA LEU A 520 -3.83 26.02 -14.76
C LEU A 520 -4.18 25.48 -16.15
N SER A 521 -5.08 24.49 -16.22
CA SER A 521 -5.50 23.92 -17.50
C SER A 521 -6.24 24.89 -18.42
N GLN A 522 -6.82 25.98 -17.90
CA GLN A 522 -7.57 26.98 -18.66
C GLN A 522 -6.79 28.27 -18.86
N THR A 523 -5.68 28.49 -18.17
CA THR A 523 -4.87 29.71 -18.27
C THR A 523 -3.70 29.51 -19.26
N CYS A 524 -3.21 30.60 -19.86
CA CYS A 524 -1.99 30.64 -20.65
C CYS A 524 -0.85 31.31 -19.87
N LEU A 525 0.43 31.06 -20.22
CA LEU A 525 1.56 31.79 -19.60
C LEU A 525 1.45 33.30 -19.77
N CYS A 526 0.72 33.78 -20.80
CA CYS A 526 0.45 35.21 -20.96
C CYS A 526 -0.67 35.78 -20.08
N GLY A 527 -1.28 34.96 -19.23
CA GLY A 527 -2.42 35.35 -18.38
C GLY A 527 -3.79 35.23 -19.05
N ALA A 528 -3.86 35.08 -20.38
CA ALA A 528 -5.15 34.94 -21.08
C ALA A 528 -5.87 33.63 -20.69
N GLU A 529 -7.19 33.70 -20.52
CA GLU A 529 -8.05 32.54 -20.32
C GLU A 529 -8.36 31.88 -21.69
N VAL A 530 -8.08 30.59 -21.79
CA VAL A 530 -8.28 29.76 -22.98
C VAL A 530 -9.18 28.59 -22.60
N LYS A 531 -10.49 28.76 -22.83
CA LYS A 531 -11.52 27.77 -22.53
C LYS A 531 -11.34 26.49 -23.35
N LYS A 532 -11.18 25.36 -22.65
CA LYS A 532 -10.92 24.03 -23.21
C LYS A 532 -11.70 22.97 -22.46
N THR A 533 -12.23 22.00 -23.19
CA THR A 533 -12.81 20.80 -22.61
C THR A 533 -11.71 19.80 -22.21
N LEU A 534 -12.08 18.76 -21.45
CA LEU A 534 -11.16 17.68 -21.13
C LEU A 534 -10.63 16.93 -22.37
N ALA A 535 -11.38 16.96 -23.48
CA ALA A 535 -11.00 16.33 -24.75
C ALA A 535 -9.96 17.13 -25.54
N ASP A 536 -9.90 18.45 -25.31
CA ASP A 536 -8.94 19.34 -25.97
C ASP A 536 -7.57 19.16 -25.33
N ARG A 537 -6.65 18.57 -26.08
CA ARG A 537 -5.27 18.26 -25.64
C ARG A 537 -4.24 19.27 -26.10
N VAL A 538 -4.62 20.20 -26.97
CA VAL A 538 -3.75 21.24 -27.50
C VAL A 538 -4.20 22.57 -26.91
N HIS A 539 -3.27 23.26 -26.26
CA HIS A 539 -3.43 24.65 -25.87
C HIS A 539 -3.16 25.52 -27.10
N ARG A 540 -4.11 26.40 -27.46
CA ARG A 540 -3.96 27.39 -28.54
C ARG A 540 -4.35 28.75 -28.00
N CYS A 541 -3.39 29.61 -27.74
CA CYS A 541 -3.65 30.96 -27.24
C CYS A 541 -3.68 31.96 -28.40
N THR A 542 -4.82 32.62 -28.61
CA THR A 542 -4.96 33.66 -29.63
C THR A 542 -4.31 34.98 -29.23
N SER A 543 -4.10 35.23 -27.93
CA SER A 543 -3.50 36.47 -27.43
C SER A 543 -1.98 36.53 -27.60
N CYS A 544 -1.29 35.39 -27.44
CA CYS A 544 0.18 35.34 -27.50
C CYS A 544 0.74 34.33 -28.52
N GLY A 545 -0.12 33.61 -29.24
CA GLY A 545 0.27 32.66 -30.28
C GLY A 545 0.79 31.31 -29.79
N LEU A 546 0.90 31.08 -28.47
CA LEU A 546 1.40 29.80 -27.92
C LEU A 546 0.51 28.62 -28.38
N VAL A 547 1.13 27.64 -29.04
CA VAL A 547 0.49 26.38 -29.44
C VAL A 547 1.30 25.21 -28.92
N ALA A 548 0.81 24.54 -27.89
CA ALA A 548 1.54 23.46 -27.24
C ALA A 548 0.58 22.40 -26.65
N ASP A 549 1.12 21.33 -26.09
CA ASP A 549 0.30 20.37 -25.36
C ASP A 549 -0.27 20.99 -24.07
N ARG A 550 -1.57 20.79 -23.83
CA ARG A 550 -2.27 21.38 -22.68
C ARG A 550 -1.68 20.96 -21.34
N ASP A 551 -1.33 19.68 -21.20
CA ASP A 551 -0.84 19.12 -19.94
C ASP A 551 0.59 19.67 -19.68
N MET A 552 1.38 19.89 -20.73
CA MET A 552 2.69 20.58 -20.64
C MET A 552 2.55 22.06 -20.26
N VAL A 553 1.61 22.79 -20.86
CA VAL A 553 1.34 24.20 -20.46
C VAL A 553 0.91 24.29 -18.99
N SER A 554 0.07 23.36 -18.53
CA SER A 554 -0.38 23.30 -17.14
C SER A 554 0.79 23.02 -16.18
N GLY A 555 1.68 22.08 -16.54
CA GLY A 555 2.92 21.81 -15.81
C GLY A 555 3.85 23.02 -15.77
N ALA A 556 4.00 23.76 -16.87
CA ALA A 556 4.80 24.99 -16.90
C ALA A 556 4.23 26.06 -15.96
N LEU A 557 2.91 26.30 -16.02
CA LEU A 557 2.23 27.26 -15.15
C LEU A 557 2.33 26.91 -13.66
N ALA A 558 2.32 25.61 -13.32
CA ALA A 558 2.47 25.17 -11.93
C ALA A 558 3.81 25.61 -11.30
N ALA A 559 4.88 25.81 -12.08
CA ALA A 559 6.16 26.33 -11.58
C ALA A 559 6.06 27.79 -11.10
N HIS A 560 5.04 28.53 -11.53
CA HIS A 560 4.80 29.93 -11.18
C HIS A 560 3.69 30.10 -10.12
N VAL A 561 3.30 29.01 -9.44
CA VAL A 561 2.33 29.08 -8.35
C VAL A 561 3.01 29.50 -7.06
N ARG A 562 2.43 30.50 -6.39
CA ARG A 562 2.82 30.99 -5.07
C ARG A 562 1.80 30.57 -4.02
N PHE A 563 2.25 30.46 -2.77
CA PHE A 563 1.43 30.05 -1.63
C PHE A 563 1.64 31.05 -0.52
N SER A 564 0.56 31.57 0.07
CA SER A 564 0.67 32.28 1.35
C SER A 564 0.81 31.29 2.52
N ASN A 565 0.24 30.09 2.39
CA ASN A 565 0.48 28.96 3.30
C ASN A 565 0.77 27.67 2.50
N PRO A 566 2.02 27.15 2.51
CA PRO A 566 2.39 25.94 1.79
C PRO A 566 1.61 24.68 2.19
N ASP A 567 1.03 24.64 3.39
CA ASP A 567 0.25 23.50 3.91
C ASP A 567 -1.24 23.59 3.55
N ASP A 568 -1.70 24.71 3.00
CA ASP A 568 -3.08 24.92 2.55
C ASP A 568 -3.14 25.13 1.02
N PRO A 569 -3.55 24.10 0.25
CA PRO A 569 -3.68 24.19 -1.20
C PRO A 569 -4.60 25.31 -1.69
N SER A 570 -5.55 25.76 -0.87
CA SER A 570 -6.50 26.81 -1.23
C SER A 570 -5.85 28.20 -1.31
N THR A 571 -4.68 28.38 -0.70
CA THR A 571 -3.91 29.63 -0.75
C THR A 571 -3.04 29.78 -2.00
N ALA A 572 -3.06 28.77 -2.89
CA ALA A 572 -2.31 28.78 -4.13
C ALA A 572 -2.83 29.88 -5.08
N GLY A 573 -1.94 30.78 -5.50
CA GLY A 573 -2.18 31.80 -6.53
C GLY A 573 -1.19 31.67 -7.68
N LEU A 574 -1.66 31.83 -8.91
CA LEU A 574 -0.79 31.84 -10.08
C LEU A 574 -0.18 33.24 -10.27
N ASP A 575 1.15 33.32 -10.30
CA ASP A 575 1.87 34.56 -10.65
C ASP A 575 1.91 34.72 -12.17
N THR A 576 0.90 35.39 -12.71
CA THR A 576 0.76 35.59 -14.16
C THR A 576 1.80 36.55 -14.71
N VAL A 577 2.33 37.47 -13.89
CA VAL A 577 3.37 38.41 -14.32
C VAL A 577 4.67 37.63 -14.53
N GLN A 578 5.09 36.84 -13.54
CA GLN A 578 6.28 36.01 -13.67
C GLN A 578 6.13 34.98 -14.80
N ALA A 579 4.97 34.33 -14.93
CA ALA A 579 4.72 33.38 -16.02
C ALA A 579 4.86 34.05 -17.40
N ARG A 580 4.37 35.30 -17.55
CA ARG A 580 4.51 36.06 -18.79
C ARG A 580 5.97 36.43 -19.05
N MET A 581 6.72 36.85 -18.03
CA MET A 581 8.14 37.16 -18.15
C MET A 581 8.93 35.92 -18.58
N THR A 582 8.74 34.78 -17.93
CA THR A 582 9.36 33.51 -18.32
C THR A 582 8.99 33.12 -19.75
N GLN A 583 7.74 33.34 -20.18
CA GLN A 583 7.35 33.11 -21.58
C GLN A 583 8.16 33.97 -22.56
N ILE A 584 8.38 35.25 -22.25
CA ILE A 584 9.11 36.17 -23.12
C ILE A 584 10.60 35.79 -23.15
N LEU A 585 11.21 35.54 -21.99
CA LEU A 585 12.64 35.27 -21.88
C LEU A 585 13.05 33.95 -22.56
N PHE A 586 12.24 32.90 -22.40
CA PHE A 586 12.53 31.59 -22.97
C PHE A 586 11.95 31.37 -24.38
N ALA A 587 11.07 32.26 -24.85
CA ALA A 587 10.45 32.30 -26.17
C ALA A 587 10.44 30.96 -26.96
N GLU A 588 11.42 30.76 -27.83
CA GLU A 588 11.54 29.58 -28.71
C GLU A 588 11.79 28.28 -27.92
N GLY A 589 12.67 28.32 -26.91
CA GLY A 589 12.94 27.17 -26.04
C GLY A 589 11.70 26.71 -25.26
N LEU A 590 10.80 27.62 -24.91
CA LEU A 590 9.51 27.25 -24.31
C LEU A 590 8.61 26.57 -25.34
N GLN A 591 8.48 27.14 -26.54
CA GLN A 591 7.68 26.55 -27.60
C GLN A 591 8.18 25.15 -27.94
N GLU A 592 9.49 24.95 -28.07
CA GLU A 592 10.10 23.63 -28.31
C GLU A 592 9.87 22.66 -27.15
N ALA A 593 10.16 23.06 -25.91
CA ALA A 593 10.01 22.18 -24.75
C ALA A 593 8.55 21.74 -24.53
N LEU A 594 7.58 22.63 -24.74
CA LEU A 594 6.16 22.31 -24.53
C LEU A 594 5.49 21.63 -25.74
N SER A 595 6.09 21.78 -26.93
CA SER A 595 5.59 21.17 -28.17
C SER A 595 6.29 19.88 -28.55
N SER A 596 7.49 19.63 -28.01
CA SER A 596 8.30 18.46 -28.28
C SER A 596 7.53 17.20 -27.86
N GLN A 597 6.88 16.63 -28.87
CA GLN A 597 6.58 15.21 -28.87
C GLN A 597 7.91 14.49 -29.07
N PRO A 598 8.22 13.40 -28.33
CA PRO A 598 8.95 12.34 -28.99
C PRO A 598 8.10 11.92 -30.19
N GLN A 599 8.53 12.28 -31.40
CA GLN A 599 7.89 11.82 -32.62
C GLN A 599 7.86 10.30 -32.62
N ARG A 600 6.66 9.71 -32.56
CA ARG A 600 6.38 8.44 -33.25
C ARG A 600 4.99 8.45 -33.88
N GLY A 601 5.04 8.57 -35.20
CA GLY A 601 4.25 7.90 -36.22
C GLY A 601 3.11 6.97 -35.83
N ALA A 602 2.09 7.05 -36.69
CA ALA A 602 0.88 6.24 -36.80
C ALA A 602 -0.26 6.61 -35.84
N ARG A 603 -1.13 7.51 -36.35
CA ARG A 603 -2.57 7.47 -36.07
C ARG A 603 -3.04 6.01 -36.08
N PRO A 604 -3.84 5.54 -35.11
CA PRO A 604 -4.58 4.30 -35.32
C PRO A 604 -5.55 4.55 -36.48
N ARG A 605 -5.19 4.06 -37.68
CA ARG A 605 -6.18 3.83 -38.73
C ARG A 605 -7.27 2.97 -38.07
N ARG A 606 -8.49 3.51 -38.02
CA ARG A 606 -9.68 2.69 -37.79
C ARG A 606 -9.65 1.59 -38.84
N GLY A 607 -9.26 0.39 -38.46
CA GLY A 607 -9.33 -0.79 -39.30
C GLY A 607 -10.79 -1.07 -39.61
N ARG A 608 -11.29 -0.49 -40.70
CA ARG A 608 -12.26 -1.17 -41.55
C ARG A 608 -11.47 -2.24 -42.27
N THR A 609 -11.64 -3.48 -41.84
CA THR A 609 -11.26 -4.64 -42.64
C THR A 609 -12.13 -4.63 -43.89
N HIS A 610 -11.58 -4.11 -45.00
CA HIS A 610 -12.08 -4.43 -46.32
C HIS A 610 -11.40 -5.73 -46.75
N ALA A 611 -12.13 -6.83 -46.60
CA ALA A 611 -11.90 -8.03 -47.38
C ALA A 611 -13.26 -8.42 -47.96
N ALA A 612 -13.51 -7.98 -49.20
CA ALA A 612 -14.39 -8.63 -50.16
C ALA A 612 -14.34 -7.85 -51.49
N ALA A 613 -13.68 -8.43 -52.48
CA ALA A 613 -13.95 -8.11 -53.87
C ALA A 613 -15.25 -8.84 -54.30
N GLN A 614 -16.20 -8.03 -54.75
CA GLN A 614 -17.22 -8.26 -55.81
C GLN A 614 -18.14 -9.49 -55.76
N ARG A 615 -19.45 -9.24 -55.57
CA ARG A 615 -20.53 -9.41 -56.59
C ARG A 615 -21.90 -8.89 -56.09
N PRO A 616 -22.86 -8.53 -56.99
CA PRO A 616 -23.98 -7.62 -56.70
C PRO A 616 -25.32 -8.32 -56.43
N GLY A 617 -26.24 -7.68 -55.68
CA GLY A 617 -27.65 -8.05 -55.68
C GLY A 617 -28.51 -7.56 -54.49
N ILE A 618 -29.34 -6.55 -54.76
CA ILE A 618 -30.68 -6.26 -54.19
C ILE A 618 -30.79 -5.64 -52.76
N PRO A 619 -31.52 -4.51 -52.59
CA PRO A 619 -31.65 -3.81 -51.31
C PRO A 619 -32.88 -4.25 -50.50
N ARG A 620 -32.74 -4.48 -49.19
CA ARG A 620 -33.86 -4.52 -48.23
C ARG A 620 -33.48 -3.96 -46.83
N PRO A 621 -34.45 -3.41 -46.08
CA PRO A 621 -34.22 -2.30 -45.15
C PRO A 621 -33.62 -2.71 -43.81
N ARG A 622 -32.85 -1.78 -43.24
CA ARG A 622 -32.29 -1.84 -41.88
C ARG A 622 -33.39 -1.79 -40.83
N ALA A 623 -33.65 -2.91 -40.16
CA ALA A 623 -34.21 -2.90 -38.82
C ALA A 623 -33.08 -2.79 -37.80
N SER A 624 -33.04 -1.67 -37.08
CA SER A 624 -32.16 -1.43 -35.95
C SER A 624 -32.55 -2.32 -34.76
N ALA A 625 -31.74 -3.34 -34.47
CA ALA A 625 -31.80 -4.04 -33.18
C ALA A 625 -30.38 -4.14 -32.62
N ARG A 626 -30.07 -3.30 -31.62
CA ARG A 626 -28.88 -3.45 -30.77
C ARG A 626 -29.13 -4.62 -29.81
N PRO A 627 -28.31 -5.68 -29.77
CA PRO A 627 -28.33 -6.61 -28.65
C PRO A 627 -27.48 -6.01 -27.52
N ASN A 628 -28.16 -5.44 -26.51
CA ASN A 628 -27.58 -5.19 -25.20
C ASN A 628 -27.07 -6.51 -24.61
N THR A 629 -25.76 -6.74 -24.66
CA THR A 629 -25.08 -7.78 -23.86
C THR A 629 -24.37 -7.11 -22.70
N THR A 630 -25.16 -6.60 -21.75
CA THR A 630 -24.68 -6.20 -20.43
C THR A 630 -24.43 -7.43 -19.56
N ASP A 631 -23.44 -8.26 -19.93
CA ASP A 631 -22.90 -9.26 -19.00
C ASP A 631 -21.73 -8.61 -18.24
N ARG A 632 -22.11 -7.76 -17.28
CA ARG A 632 -21.16 -7.20 -16.33
C ARG A 632 -20.55 -8.40 -15.58
N ASN A 633 -19.28 -8.70 -15.85
CA ASN A 633 -18.39 -9.37 -14.89
C ASN A 633 -18.38 -8.53 -13.60
N ARG A 634 -19.40 -8.72 -12.75
CA ARG A 634 -19.43 -8.25 -11.37
C ARG A 634 -18.49 -9.18 -10.61
N PRO A 635 -17.45 -8.65 -9.96
CA PRO A 635 -16.81 -9.38 -8.87
C PRO A 635 -17.92 -9.83 -7.90
N THR A 636 -17.81 -11.06 -7.43
CA THR A 636 -18.75 -11.70 -6.52
C THR A 636 -19.04 -10.76 -5.33
N PRO A 637 -20.29 -10.29 -5.14
CA PRO A 637 -20.61 -9.42 -4.01
C PRO A 637 -20.45 -10.20 -2.69
N ASN A 638 -19.65 -9.62 -1.79
CA ASN A 638 -19.16 -10.10 -0.48
C ASN A 638 -17.90 -10.99 -0.54
N GLU A 639 -16.72 -10.45 -0.22
CA GLU A 639 -16.29 -10.11 1.16
C GLU A 639 -16.25 -8.61 1.56
N THR A 640 -16.75 -7.69 0.75
CA THR A 640 -17.12 -6.35 1.24
C THR A 640 -18.46 -5.94 0.63
N ARG A 641 -19.48 -5.77 1.48
CA ARG A 641 -20.71 -5.09 1.06
C ARG A 641 -20.35 -3.61 0.86
N PRO A 642 -20.61 -2.98 -0.29
CA PRO A 642 -20.66 -1.52 -0.33
C PRO A 642 -21.76 -1.09 0.64
N ALA A 643 -21.45 -0.13 1.50
CA ALA A 643 -22.47 0.52 2.30
C ALA A 643 -23.55 1.03 1.35
N ARG A 644 -24.81 0.72 1.63
CA ARG A 644 -25.92 1.55 1.15
C ARG A 644 -25.79 2.85 1.92
N GLU A 645 -25.03 3.81 1.41
CA GLU A 645 -25.19 5.20 1.85
C GLU A 645 -26.45 5.71 1.16
N ARG A 646 -27.52 5.83 1.95
CA ARG A 646 -28.63 6.71 1.62
C ARG A 646 -28.11 8.15 1.71
N HIS A 647 -28.51 8.93 0.74
CA HIS A 647 -28.26 10.36 0.59
C HIS A 647 -28.52 11.15 1.89
N LYS A 648 -27.61 12.07 2.21
CA LYS A 648 -27.95 13.43 2.65
C LYS A 648 -27.08 14.41 1.86
N GLY A 649 -27.74 15.47 1.39
CA GLY A 649 -27.26 16.40 0.39
C GLY A 649 -26.09 17.28 0.83
N HIS A 650 -25.50 17.92 -0.17
CA HIS A 650 -24.74 19.14 -0.02
C HIS A 650 -25.50 20.13 0.88
N VAL A 651 -24.81 20.64 1.89
CA VAL A 651 -25.03 22.01 2.36
C VAL A 651 -23.72 22.73 2.09
N GLY A 652 -23.69 23.44 0.96
CA GLY A 652 -22.88 24.63 0.84
C GLY A 652 -23.65 25.78 1.48
N THR A 653 -22.91 26.74 2.01
CA THR A 653 -23.36 28.11 2.31
C THR A 653 -24.53 28.26 3.28
N ALA A 654 -24.21 28.51 4.55
CA ALA A 654 -24.94 29.53 5.30
C ALA A 654 -23.96 30.68 5.57
N ALA A 655 -24.23 31.82 4.93
CA ALA A 655 -23.63 33.09 5.27
C ALA A 655 -23.96 33.45 6.74
N PRO A 656 -23.07 34.12 7.48
CA PRO A 656 -23.40 34.61 8.80
C PRO A 656 -24.29 35.85 8.64
N VAL A 657 -25.56 35.74 9.02
CA VAL A 657 -26.37 36.93 9.29
C VAL A 657 -26.17 37.24 10.77
N GLY A 658 -25.55 38.38 11.04
CA GLY A 658 -25.29 38.86 12.38
C GLY A 658 -26.57 39.16 13.16
N ASN A 659 -26.48 39.02 14.48
CA ASN A 659 -27.01 39.95 15.49
C ASN A 659 -26.83 39.34 16.88
N ALA A 660 -25.83 39.79 17.63
CA ALA A 660 -25.86 39.88 19.10
C ALA A 660 -24.78 40.87 19.60
N PRO A 661 -25.08 41.72 20.61
CA PRO A 661 -24.30 42.91 20.99
C PRO A 661 -23.18 42.63 22.03
N PRO A 662 -22.32 43.62 22.37
CA PRO A 662 -21.00 43.40 22.93
C PRO A 662 -20.97 43.48 24.46
N ARG A 663 -20.10 42.67 25.10
CA ARG A 663 -19.48 42.85 26.43
C ARG A 663 -18.25 41.92 26.44
N GLY A 664 -17.03 42.24 26.86
CA GLY A 664 -16.37 43.38 27.47
C GLY A 664 -14.91 42.92 27.70
N ASP A 665 -13.98 43.86 27.79
CA ASP A 665 -12.53 43.68 27.69
C ASP A 665 -11.83 42.85 28.82
N THR A 666 -10.76 42.15 28.38
CA THR A 666 -9.41 41.91 28.97
C THR A 666 -9.18 41.19 30.33
N PRO A 667 -7.94 40.69 30.63
CA PRO A 667 -6.87 40.18 29.76
C PRO A 667 -6.23 38.83 30.22
N GLU A 668 -5.37 38.33 29.33
CA GLU A 668 -4.21 37.42 29.47
C GLU A 668 -3.78 36.90 30.86
N GLN A 669 -3.50 35.59 30.91
CA GLN A 669 -2.37 35.05 31.67
C GLN A 669 -1.84 33.75 31.02
N GLU A 670 -0.57 33.81 30.58
CA GLU A 670 0.29 32.65 30.34
C GLU A 670 0.37 31.76 31.58
N LEU A 671 0.41 30.44 31.41
CA LEU A 671 1.16 29.57 32.32
C LEU A 671 1.57 28.24 31.69
N VAL A 672 2.87 28.19 31.43
CA VAL A 672 3.75 27.02 31.30
C VAL A 672 3.55 26.05 32.48
N GLY A 673 3.59 24.73 32.27
CA GLY A 673 3.86 23.81 33.39
C GLY A 673 3.45 22.34 33.27
N ARG A 674 4.36 21.52 32.74
CA ARG A 674 4.90 20.24 33.30
C ARG A 674 3.98 19.12 33.81
N HIS A 675 4.37 17.91 33.36
CA HIS A 675 4.19 16.59 33.96
C HIS A 675 4.23 16.54 35.50
N PRO A 676 3.65 15.46 36.06
CA PRO A 676 4.48 14.58 36.87
C PRO A 676 4.35 13.09 36.50
N ILE A 677 5.51 12.46 36.64
CA ILE A 677 5.77 11.04 36.87
C ILE A 677 5.32 10.72 38.30
N THR A 678 4.67 9.56 38.53
CA THR A 678 4.98 8.56 39.58
C THR A 678 3.85 7.52 39.64
N GLY A 679 4.22 6.24 39.62
CA GLY A 679 3.33 5.08 39.78
C GLY A 679 3.76 3.91 38.91
#